data_AF-A0A7C6EQX2-F1
#
_entry.id   AF-A0A7C6EQX2-F1
#
_cell.length_a   1.000
_cell.length_b   1.000
_cell.length_c   1.000
_cell.angle_alpha   90.00
_cell.angle_beta   90.00
_cell.angle_gamma   90.00
#
_symmetry.space_group_name_H-M   'P 1'
#
loop_
_entity.id
_entity.type
_entity.pdbx_description
1 polymer ?
#
loop_
_entity_poly.entity_id
_entity_poly.type
_entity_poly.pdbx_seq_one_letter_code
_entity_poly.pdbx_strand_id
1 'polypeptide(L)'
;MKEIIPAVILAGGQGSRMGELTRELPKPLLPVAGKPIIEYQISFLRKHGITEIYILSGYKGEKIKKYCQEKNNWGIKLYHIQETEPLGTAGAVASLTPWIKTDFLVLYGDLILDVDLDHLVDFHRRKKSLATLVIHPNDHPNDSDLVEAAKDGQIIAFHFKPRSPEVCFPNLVNAGLYILSSEVLAFLPRGVYSDFGRHIFPELVARKCSVYGYLTAEYIKDIGTPARLKEVEKDLLAGKVNRWNRQNKRPAIFLDRDGVLNEEKNGLRQIDDLAILKGVPEAIKKINQTDYLALVITNQPQVAKGFISEEELNRIHAKLETILGQQGAYLNKIYYCPHHPEIGFEGERKELKIKCHCRKPEIGLIEQATQDFNIDLSRSFLVGDSTVDIMTGRKAALKTILLRTGWAGRDGKYACRPDFIFEDLPEAVDFIIETYKEKYQQLATYIDKTFFTSDKKLNHLRPVIIVAGLARSGKSTVARIISFILQDLNYGCRLVELDNWLLNHELRTDNMTVRERYLTNKIIDDVQALVSGKEISFHLYDPLKRGLTERRETVALGLNDFLIIDGVIGLDLKPLREIAGLKIYVEVDESKRRERFKRFYFFKGLTESEIIELYEKREKDESPIVRATKKWADLIIQG
;
A
#
# COMPACT_ATOMS: atom_id res chain seq x y z
N MET A 1 3.87 6.83 -35.62
CA MET A 1 5.15 6.09 -35.50
C MET A 1 5.81 6.51 -34.20
N LYS A 2 6.36 5.58 -33.43
CA LYS A 2 7.11 5.89 -32.21
C LYS A 2 8.36 6.67 -32.62
N GLU A 3 8.43 7.96 -32.27
CA GLU A 3 9.63 8.75 -32.49
C GLU A 3 10.71 8.25 -31.52
N ILE A 4 11.84 7.83 -32.09
CA ILE A 4 12.97 7.27 -31.37
C ILE A 4 13.84 8.45 -30.93
N ILE A 5 13.91 8.69 -29.62
CA ILE A 5 14.77 9.71 -29.04
C ILE A 5 16.16 9.13 -28.72
N PRO A 6 17.26 9.87 -28.92
CA PRO A 6 18.57 9.43 -28.46
C PRO A 6 18.65 9.44 -26.93
N ALA A 7 19.55 8.63 -26.38
CA ALA A 7 19.83 8.60 -24.94
C ALA A 7 21.24 9.07 -24.61
N VAL A 8 21.39 9.64 -23.42
CA VAL A 8 22.66 10.11 -22.87
C VAL A 8 22.90 9.47 -21.52
N ILE A 9 23.98 8.70 -21.39
CA ILE A 9 24.43 8.12 -20.12
C ILE A 9 25.54 8.99 -19.53
N LEU A 10 25.31 9.53 -18.33
CA LEU A 10 26.28 10.34 -17.58
C LEU A 10 27.19 9.44 -16.73
N ALA A 11 28.38 9.17 -17.23
CA ALA A 11 29.35 8.22 -16.71
C ALA A 11 30.67 8.88 -16.21
N GLY A 12 30.63 10.17 -15.86
CA GLY A 12 31.83 10.97 -15.51
C GLY A 12 32.33 10.87 -14.07
N GLY A 13 31.46 10.53 -13.12
CA GLY A 13 31.75 10.65 -11.69
C GLY A 13 32.82 9.70 -11.17
N GLN A 14 33.65 10.19 -10.22
CA GLN A 14 34.72 9.42 -9.58
C GLN A 14 34.21 8.29 -8.66
N GLY A 15 32.98 8.41 -8.14
CA GLY A 15 32.40 7.41 -7.25
C GLY A 15 33.07 7.31 -5.88
N SER A 16 33.65 8.40 -5.35
CA SER A 16 34.46 8.41 -4.12
C SER A 16 33.83 7.70 -2.91
N ARG A 17 32.50 7.77 -2.75
CA ARG A 17 31.73 7.08 -1.70
C ARG A 17 31.75 5.54 -1.78
N MET A 18 32.26 4.97 -2.87
CA MET A 18 32.40 3.52 -3.08
C MET A 18 33.73 2.97 -2.56
N GLY A 19 34.66 3.83 -2.14
CA GLY A 19 35.94 3.43 -1.56
C GLY A 19 36.77 2.57 -2.52
N GLU A 20 37.20 1.39 -2.06
CA GLU A 20 38.10 0.51 -2.81
C GLU A 20 37.49 -0.03 -4.10
N LEU A 21 36.16 -0.18 -4.17
CA LEU A 21 35.47 -0.73 -5.34
C LEU A 21 35.74 0.10 -6.61
N THR A 22 35.86 1.43 -6.47
CA THR A 22 36.12 2.34 -7.59
C THR A 22 37.61 2.65 -7.80
N ARG A 23 38.51 2.04 -7.01
CA ARG A 23 39.97 2.22 -7.14
C ARG A 23 40.50 1.68 -8.46
N GLU A 24 39.91 0.61 -8.99
CA GLU A 24 40.32 0.02 -10.27
C GLU A 24 39.29 0.24 -11.39
N LEU A 25 38.00 0.13 -11.08
CA LEU A 25 36.92 0.24 -12.07
C LEU A 25 36.13 1.55 -11.91
N PRO A 26 35.75 2.24 -12.99
CA PRO A 26 34.76 3.30 -12.90
C PRO A 26 33.40 2.71 -12.50
N LYS A 27 32.57 3.51 -11.83
CA LYS A 27 31.29 3.07 -11.27
C LYS A 27 30.39 2.33 -12.27
N PRO A 28 30.21 2.78 -13.53
CA PRO A 28 29.38 2.06 -14.51
C PRO A 28 29.88 0.66 -14.89
N LEU A 29 31.13 0.32 -14.57
CA LEU A 29 31.72 -1.00 -14.80
C LEU A 29 31.69 -1.91 -13.55
N LEU A 30 31.18 -1.44 -12.42
CA LEU A 30 31.01 -2.29 -11.25
C LEU A 30 29.97 -3.38 -11.55
N PRO A 31 30.24 -4.65 -11.18
CA PRO A 31 29.32 -5.73 -11.38
C PRO A 31 28.16 -5.68 -10.38
N VAL A 32 26.96 -5.97 -10.85
CA VAL A 32 25.76 -6.25 -10.06
C VAL A 32 25.22 -7.59 -10.55
N ALA A 33 25.17 -8.60 -9.69
CA ALA A 33 24.83 -9.98 -10.07
C ALA A 33 25.64 -10.48 -11.30
N GLY A 34 26.94 -10.20 -11.32
CA GLY A 34 27.87 -10.65 -12.35
C GLY A 34 27.89 -9.86 -13.66
N LYS A 35 27.06 -8.81 -13.80
CA LYS A 35 26.97 -7.97 -15.01
C LYS A 35 27.26 -6.49 -14.69
N PRO A 36 28.02 -5.76 -15.51
CA PRO A 36 28.26 -4.33 -15.27
C PRO A 36 27.01 -3.46 -15.36
N ILE A 37 26.93 -2.40 -14.54
CA ILE A 37 25.80 -1.44 -14.53
C ILE A 37 25.49 -0.92 -15.93
N ILE A 38 26.50 -0.50 -16.69
CA ILE A 38 26.31 0.06 -18.03
C ILE A 38 25.65 -0.94 -18.99
N GLU A 39 25.87 -2.25 -18.82
CA GLU A 39 25.25 -3.26 -19.66
C GLU A 39 23.76 -3.41 -19.34
N TYR A 40 23.34 -3.24 -18.08
CA TYR A 40 21.92 -3.16 -17.72
C TYR A 40 21.25 -1.94 -18.37
N GLN A 41 21.88 -0.78 -18.29
CA GLN A 41 21.36 0.47 -18.88
C GLN A 41 21.23 0.37 -20.40
N ILE A 42 22.27 -0.12 -21.09
CA ILE A 42 22.24 -0.36 -22.54
C ILE A 42 21.13 -1.34 -22.92
N SER A 43 20.97 -2.43 -22.16
CA SER A 43 19.92 -3.43 -22.41
C SER A 43 18.52 -2.84 -22.21
N PHE A 44 18.33 -2.04 -21.17
CA PHE A 44 17.08 -1.33 -20.87
C PHE A 44 16.70 -0.35 -21.99
N LEU A 45 17.64 0.50 -22.42
CA LEU A 45 17.41 1.46 -23.50
C LEU A 45 17.07 0.75 -24.81
N ARG A 46 17.79 -0.32 -25.15
CA ARG A 46 17.51 -1.16 -26.32
C ARG A 46 16.11 -1.79 -26.26
N LYS A 47 15.69 -2.31 -25.10
CA LYS A 47 14.35 -2.89 -24.89
C LYS A 47 13.24 -1.88 -25.24
N HIS A 48 13.47 -0.59 -25.03
CA HIS A 48 12.54 0.48 -25.39
C HIS A 48 12.71 1.01 -26.83
N GLY A 49 13.58 0.41 -27.64
CA GLY A 49 13.78 0.76 -29.05
C GLY A 49 14.74 1.93 -29.28
N ILE A 50 15.51 2.34 -28.26
CA ILE A 50 16.54 3.37 -28.43
C ILE A 50 17.74 2.77 -29.16
N THR A 51 18.11 3.40 -30.28
CA THR A 51 19.16 2.90 -31.18
C THR A 51 20.46 3.70 -31.12
N GLU A 52 20.45 4.89 -30.52
CA GLU A 52 21.60 5.79 -30.43
C GLU A 52 21.82 6.24 -28.99
N ILE A 53 23.01 5.96 -28.45
CA ILE A 53 23.37 6.25 -27.07
C ILE A 53 24.69 7.02 -27.03
N TYR A 54 24.69 8.17 -26.37
CA TYR A 54 25.88 8.96 -26.05
C TYR A 54 26.33 8.63 -24.63
N ILE A 55 27.55 8.15 -24.46
CA ILE A 55 28.17 7.87 -23.17
C ILE A 55 29.14 9.00 -22.88
N LEU A 56 28.77 9.87 -21.95
CA LEU A 56 29.58 10.99 -21.49
C LEU A 56 30.38 10.55 -20.28
N SER A 57 31.66 10.29 -20.49
CA SER A 57 32.57 9.72 -19.49
C SER A 57 33.63 10.73 -19.07
N GLY A 58 34.25 10.49 -17.92
CA GLY A 58 35.29 11.33 -17.35
C GLY A 58 36.33 10.46 -16.68
N TYR A 59 36.23 10.32 -15.36
CA TYR A 59 37.13 9.46 -14.59
C TYR A 59 37.16 8.01 -15.14
N LYS A 60 38.34 7.58 -15.61
CA LYS A 60 38.58 6.27 -16.25
C LYS A 60 37.67 5.95 -17.45
N GLY A 61 37.26 6.97 -18.21
CA GLY A 61 36.40 6.82 -19.38
C GLY A 61 36.97 5.85 -20.44
N GLU A 62 38.29 5.74 -20.54
CA GLU A 62 38.99 4.81 -21.43
C GLU A 62 38.64 3.34 -21.14
N LYS A 63 38.42 2.97 -19.88
CA LYS A 63 37.99 1.62 -19.50
C LYS A 63 36.56 1.34 -19.96
N ILE A 64 35.67 2.32 -19.82
CA ILE A 64 34.27 2.22 -20.27
C ILE A 64 34.23 2.03 -21.79
N LYS A 65 35.00 2.86 -22.51
CA LYS A 65 35.12 2.78 -23.97
C LYS A 65 35.65 1.41 -24.42
N LYS A 66 36.76 0.95 -23.82
CA LYS A 66 37.34 -0.36 -24.12
C LYS A 66 36.34 -1.49 -23.90
N TYR A 67 35.67 -1.51 -22.75
CA TYR A 67 34.66 -2.53 -22.44
C TYR A 67 33.51 -2.56 -23.47
N CYS A 68 32.98 -1.40 -23.84
CA CYS A 68 31.89 -1.32 -24.83
C CYS A 68 32.34 -1.78 -26.22
N GLN A 69 33.58 -1.46 -26.62
CA GLN A 69 34.17 -1.90 -27.89
C GLN A 69 34.43 -3.40 -27.94
N GLU A 70 34.88 -4.01 -26.84
CA GLU A 70 35.14 -5.45 -26.78
C GLU A 70 33.86 -6.28 -26.80
N LYS A 71 32.79 -5.79 -26.16
CA LYS A 71 31.51 -6.50 -26.09
C LYS A 71 30.70 -6.36 -27.38
N ASN A 72 30.63 -5.15 -27.94
CA ASN A 72 30.05 -4.73 -29.24
C ASN A 72 28.99 -5.65 -29.90
N ASN A 73 27.99 -6.11 -29.13
CA ASN A 73 26.99 -7.07 -29.61
C ASN A 73 25.53 -6.62 -29.35
N TRP A 74 25.33 -5.36 -28.97
CA TRP A 74 23.99 -4.85 -28.64
C TRP A 74 23.15 -4.41 -29.84
N GLY A 75 23.76 -4.29 -31.03
CA GLY A 75 23.03 -3.86 -32.25
C GLY A 75 22.54 -2.41 -32.21
N ILE A 76 23.21 -1.56 -31.43
CA ILE A 76 22.89 -0.14 -31.24
C ILE A 76 24.17 0.70 -31.38
N LYS A 77 24.03 1.96 -31.79
CA LYS A 77 25.15 2.87 -31.97
C LYS A 77 25.54 3.50 -30.64
N LEU A 78 26.81 3.33 -30.25
CA LEU A 78 27.39 3.92 -29.05
C LEU A 78 28.39 5.01 -29.44
N TYR A 79 28.15 6.22 -28.95
CA TYR A 79 29.06 7.36 -29.10
C TYR A 79 29.73 7.62 -27.75
N HIS A 80 31.06 7.57 -27.72
CA HIS A 80 31.83 7.84 -26.50
C HIS A 80 32.45 9.23 -26.57
N ILE A 81 32.11 10.07 -25.59
CA ILE A 81 32.69 11.39 -25.41
C ILE A 81 33.31 11.41 -24.03
N GLN A 82 34.60 11.73 -23.97
CA GLN A 82 35.35 11.80 -22.71
C GLN A 82 35.66 13.25 -22.41
N GLU A 83 35.22 13.74 -21.25
CA GLU A 83 35.63 15.04 -20.74
C GLU A 83 37.10 15.00 -20.31
N THR A 84 37.82 16.08 -20.58
CA THR A 84 39.23 16.25 -20.15
C THR A 84 39.32 16.84 -18.74
N GLU A 85 38.29 17.56 -18.33
CA GLU A 85 38.13 18.16 -17.00
C GLU A 85 36.72 17.85 -16.49
N PRO A 86 36.47 17.83 -15.17
CA PRO A 86 35.13 17.59 -14.63
C PRO A 86 34.17 18.73 -15.02
N LEU A 87 33.23 18.47 -15.93
CA LEU A 87 32.24 19.46 -16.39
C LEU A 87 30.92 19.39 -15.62
N GLY A 88 30.77 18.42 -14.72
CA GLY A 88 29.50 18.16 -14.03
C GLY A 88 28.42 17.60 -14.97
N THR A 89 27.25 17.31 -14.43
CA THR A 89 26.20 16.59 -15.18
C THR A 89 25.63 17.38 -16.36
N ALA A 90 25.42 18.69 -16.19
CA ALA A 90 24.89 19.56 -17.24
C ALA A 90 25.98 20.06 -18.19
N GLY A 91 27.17 20.39 -17.69
CA GLY A 91 28.29 20.83 -18.53
C GLY A 91 28.75 19.72 -19.49
N ALA A 92 28.71 18.46 -19.05
CA ALA A 92 28.96 17.33 -19.94
C ALA A 92 27.95 17.27 -21.10
N VAL A 93 26.64 17.40 -20.82
CA VAL A 93 25.59 17.39 -21.86
C VAL A 93 25.69 18.60 -22.79
N ALA A 94 26.19 19.76 -22.31
CA ALA A 94 26.39 20.94 -23.15
C ALA A 94 27.29 20.66 -24.37
N SER A 95 28.22 19.71 -24.24
CA SER A 95 29.07 19.25 -25.36
C SER A 95 28.25 18.69 -26.53
N LEU A 96 27.05 18.15 -26.27
CA LEU A 96 26.19 17.52 -27.26
C LEU A 96 25.39 18.47 -28.14
N THR A 97 25.41 19.77 -27.85
CA THR A 97 24.62 20.78 -28.57
C THR A 97 24.74 20.73 -30.11
N PRO A 98 25.92 20.45 -30.70
CA PRO A 98 26.03 20.32 -32.15
C PRO A 98 25.26 19.13 -32.74
N TRP A 99 25.12 18.02 -31.98
CA TRP A 99 24.64 16.73 -32.49
C TRP A 99 23.17 16.44 -32.18
N ILE A 100 22.68 16.83 -31.00
CA ILE A 100 21.29 16.56 -30.60
C ILE A 100 20.38 17.71 -31.06
N LYS A 101 19.32 17.38 -31.82
CA LYS A 101 18.34 18.33 -32.38
C LYS A 101 16.88 18.01 -32.03
N THR A 102 16.65 16.88 -31.37
CA THR A 102 15.34 16.42 -30.91
C THR A 102 15.36 16.26 -29.39
N ASP A 103 14.20 16.05 -28.80
CA ASP A 103 14.10 15.65 -27.39
C ASP A 103 14.94 14.37 -27.16
N PHE A 104 15.51 14.26 -25.96
CA PHE A 104 16.48 13.21 -25.64
C PHE A 104 16.36 12.77 -24.19
N LEU A 105 16.71 11.51 -23.94
CA LEU A 105 16.73 10.92 -22.61
C LEU A 105 18.11 11.17 -21.97
N VAL A 106 18.14 11.52 -20.70
CA VAL A 106 19.37 11.58 -19.89
C VAL A 106 19.21 10.68 -18.68
N LEU A 107 20.19 9.83 -18.41
CA LEU A 107 20.23 8.97 -17.23
C LEU A 107 21.62 8.97 -16.59
N TYR A 108 21.66 8.92 -15.27
CA TYR A 108 22.92 8.81 -14.53
C TYR A 108 23.49 7.40 -14.65
N GLY A 109 24.80 7.28 -14.86
CA GLY A 109 25.50 6.02 -15.14
C GLY A 109 25.63 5.07 -13.96
N ASP A 110 25.06 5.42 -12.81
CA ASP A 110 25.07 4.62 -11.58
C ASP A 110 23.69 4.10 -11.17
N LEU A 111 22.70 4.24 -12.06
CA LEU A 111 21.34 3.78 -11.83
C LEU A 111 21.12 2.35 -12.34
N ILE A 112 20.40 1.56 -11.53
CA ILE A 112 19.68 0.38 -12.00
C ILE A 112 18.19 0.72 -11.99
N LEU A 113 17.52 0.43 -13.11
CA LEU A 113 16.16 0.86 -13.37
C LEU A 113 15.42 -0.09 -14.34
N ASP A 114 14.09 -0.12 -14.21
CA ASP A 114 13.15 -0.67 -15.22
C ASP A 114 11.86 0.17 -15.16
N VAL A 115 11.92 1.35 -15.76
CA VAL A 115 10.81 2.33 -15.84
C VAL A 115 10.14 2.22 -17.21
N ASP A 116 8.82 2.35 -17.29
CA ASP A 116 8.06 2.45 -18.53
C ASP A 116 8.40 3.76 -19.28
N LEU A 117 9.48 3.73 -20.07
CA LEU A 117 9.96 4.89 -20.81
C LEU A 117 8.94 5.43 -21.81
N ASP A 118 8.07 4.57 -22.35
CA ASP A 118 7.09 4.98 -23.34
C ASP A 118 6.06 5.91 -22.68
N HIS A 119 5.61 5.53 -21.48
CA HIS A 119 4.73 6.37 -20.67
C HIS A 119 5.40 7.67 -20.20
N LEU A 120 6.69 7.62 -19.86
CA LEU A 120 7.47 8.80 -19.47
C LEU A 120 7.61 9.80 -20.64
N VAL A 121 7.91 9.33 -21.85
CA VAL A 121 8.00 10.16 -23.06
C VAL A 121 6.63 10.75 -23.41
N ASP A 122 5.56 9.97 -23.31
CA ASP A 122 4.20 10.48 -23.53
C ASP A 122 3.80 11.56 -22.51
N PHE A 123 4.19 11.40 -21.25
CA PHE A 123 3.99 12.43 -20.23
C PHE A 123 4.72 13.73 -20.59
N HIS A 124 6.00 13.65 -20.97
CA HIS A 124 6.80 14.80 -21.41
C HIS A 124 6.12 15.58 -22.55
N ARG A 125 5.66 14.85 -23.58
CA ARG A 125 4.97 15.43 -24.74
C ARG A 125 3.64 16.08 -24.37
N ARG A 126 2.79 15.41 -23.60
CA ARG A 126 1.49 15.95 -23.17
C ARG A 126 1.66 17.25 -22.38
N LYS A 127 2.70 17.33 -21.56
CA LYS A 127 3.03 18.52 -20.77
C LYS A 127 3.77 19.59 -21.55
N LYS A 128 4.26 19.30 -22.77
CA LYS A 128 5.13 20.18 -23.56
C LYS A 128 6.28 20.73 -22.71
N SER A 129 6.89 19.82 -21.95
CA SER A 129 7.90 20.19 -20.97
C SER A 129 9.21 20.55 -21.64
N LEU A 130 9.87 21.59 -21.14
CA LEU A 130 11.28 21.83 -21.43
C LEU A 130 12.13 20.74 -20.75
N ALA A 131 11.77 20.34 -19.53
CA ALA A 131 12.38 19.23 -18.81
C ALA A 131 11.34 18.42 -18.04
N THR A 132 11.40 17.11 -18.15
CA THR A 132 10.65 16.16 -17.32
C THR A 132 11.61 15.38 -16.43
N LEU A 133 11.42 15.48 -15.12
CA LEU A 133 12.25 14.86 -14.10
C LEU A 133 11.52 13.68 -13.50
N VAL A 134 12.13 12.50 -13.48
CA VAL A 134 11.58 11.40 -12.67
C VAL A 134 11.81 11.73 -11.20
N ILE A 135 10.72 11.73 -10.44
CA ILE A 135 10.71 12.00 -9.00
C ILE A 135 10.01 10.89 -8.24
N HIS A 136 10.45 10.63 -7.02
CA HIS A 136 9.82 9.67 -6.12
C HIS A 136 10.11 10.02 -4.66
N PRO A 137 9.29 9.56 -3.71
CA PRO A 137 9.63 9.62 -2.29
C PRO A 137 10.73 8.63 -1.94
N ASN A 138 11.47 8.87 -0.87
CA ASN A 138 12.49 7.94 -0.39
C ASN A 138 12.48 7.75 1.13
N ASP A 139 13.22 6.75 1.59
CA ASP A 139 13.41 6.38 3.00
C ASP A 139 14.56 7.16 3.69
N HIS A 140 15.22 8.07 2.99
CA HIS A 140 16.30 8.89 3.53
C HIS A 140 16.21 10.34 3.02
N PRO A 141 15.09 11.05 3.27
CA PRO A 141 14.89 12.39 2.71
C PRO A 141 15.94 13.38 3.23
N ASN A 142 16.38 13.23 4.48
CA ASN A 142 17.40 14.08 5.11
C ASN A 142 18.78 13.99 4.42
N ASP A 143 19.05 12.91 3.71
CA ASP A 143 20.30 12.69 2.98
C ASP A 143 20.19 13.09 1.50
N SER A 144 19.07 13.67 1.07
CA SER A 144 18.80 14.02 -0.32
C SER A 144 18.40 15.48 -0.47
N ASP A 145 18.73 16.08 -1.61
CA ASP A 145 18.10 17.34 -2.02
C ASP A 145 16.65 17.02 -2.40
N LEU A 146 15.69 17.81 -1.93
CA LEU A 146 14.25 17.57 -2.15
C LEU A 146 13.72 18.47 -3.26
N VAL A 147 12.63 18.04 -3.89
CA VAL A 147 11.94 18.75 -4.95
C VAL A 147 10.50 18.95 -4.54
N GLU A 148 9.95 20.14 -4.80
CA GLU A 148 8.54 20.41 -4.57
C GLU A 148 7.82 20.52 -5.91
N ALA A 149 6.68 19.83 -6.01
CA ALA A 149 5.85 19.81 -7.20
C ALA A 149 4.42 20.24 -6.88
N ALA A 150 3.84 21.03 -7.77
CA ALA A 150 2.42 21.36 -7.75
C ALA A 150 1.56 20.13 -8.09
N LYS A 151 0.24 20.24 -7.89
CA LYS A 151 -0.73 19.15 -8.11
C LYS A 151 -0.74 18.62 -9.54
N ASP A 152 -0.46 19.46 -10.53
CA ASP A 152 -0.39 19.07 -11.94
C ASP A 152 0.99 18.48 -12.34
N GLY A 153 1.92 18.42 -11.39
CA GLY A 153 3.29 17.94 -11.57
C GLY A 153 4.32 19.02 -11.91
N GLN A 154 3.95 20.31 -12.04
CA GLN A 154 4.94 21.34 -12.29
C GLN A 154 5.92 21.45 -11.11
N ILE A 155 7.23 21.48 -11.37
CA ILE A 155 8.23 21.70 -10.32
C ILE A 155 8.24 23.17 -9.92
N ILE A 156 8.08 23.43 -8.63
CA ILE A 156 7.99 24.80 -8.09
C ILE A 156 9.18 25.20 -7.22
N ALA A 157 9.89 24.24 -6.62
CA ALA A 157 11.07 24.53 -5.81
C ALA A 157 12.05 23.35 -5.69
N PHE A 158 13.29 23.67 -5.35
CA PHE A 158 14.35 22.74 -4.96
C PHE A 158 14.87 23.11 -3.57
N HIS A 159 15.02 22.11 -2.70
CA HIS A 159 15.35 22.28 -1.29
C HIS A 159 16.64 21.55 -0.94
N PHE A 160 17.75 22.29 -0.98
CA PHE A 160 19.12 21.76 -0.83
C PHE A 160 19.54 21.57 0.62
N LYS A 161 20.46 20.62 0.84
CA LYS A 161 21.09 20.42 2.15
C LYS A 161 22.25 21.42 2.41
N PRO A 162 22.53 21.77 3.68
CA PRO A 162 21.77 21.42 4.89
C PRO A 162 20.47 22.24 4.99
N ARG A 163 19.39 21.61 5.45
CA ARG A 163 18.08 22.26 5.64
C ARG A 163 17.85 22.60 7.10
N SER A 164 17.05 23.64 7.36
CA SER A 164 16.57 23.94 8.71
C SER A 164 15.68 22.80 9.21
N PRO A 165 15.88 22.30 10.44
CA PRO A 165 15.01 21.28 11.03
C PRO A 165 13.60 21.78 11.34
N GLU A 166 13.39 23.11 11.37
CA GLU A 166 12.09 23.74 11.64
C GLU A 166 11.15 23.73 10.43
N VAL A 167 11.69 23.55 9.22
CA VAL A 167 10.90 23.60 7.98
C VAL A 167 10.67 22.18 7.47
N CYS A 168 9.40 21.83 7.32
CA CYS A 168 8.98 20.54 6.77
C CYS A 168 8.75 20.66 5.26
N PHE A 169 9.25 19.69 4.50
CA PHE A 169 9.14 19.67 3.03
C PHE A 169 8.49 18.37 2.58
N PRO A 170 7.79 18.37 1.42
CA PRO A 170 7.35 17.13 0.80
C PRO A 170 8.53 16.19 0.53
N ASN A 171 8.32 14.89 0.75
CA ASN A 171 9.36 13.89 0.54
C ASN A 171 9.37 13.47 -0.94
N LEU A 172 10.02 14.26 -1.78
CA LEU A 172 10.25 13.92 -3.19
C LEU A 172 11.69 14.23 -3.55
N VAL A 173 12.37 13.25 -4.15
CA VAL A 173 13.75 13.39 -4.65
C VAL A 173 13.79 13.30 -6.15
N ASN A 174 14.81 13.94 -6.74
CA ASN A 174 15.17 13.77 -8.14
C ASN A 174 15.93 12.44 -8.33
N ALA A 175 15.45 11.59 -9.24
CA ALA A 175 15.97 10.25 -9.45
C ALA A 175 17.12 10.14 -10.48
N GLY A 176 17.56 11.24 -11.09
CA GLY A 176 18.66 11.22 -12.08
C GLY A 176 18.28 10.64 -13.44
N LEU A 177 16.98 10.61 -13.77
CA LEU A 177 16.42 10.20 -15.07
C LEU A 177 15.54 11.33 -15.62
N TYR A 178 15.81 11.76 -16.84
CA TYR A 178 15.19 12.93 -17.45
C TYR A 178 14.78 12.69 -18.90
N ILE A 179 13.66 13.28 -19.31
CA ILE A 179 13.41 13.61 -20.73
C ILE A 179 13.60 15.11 -20.87
N LEU A 180 14.51 15.52 -21.74
CA LEU A 180 14.82 16.93 -21.99
C LEU A 180 14.45 17.29 -23.41
N SER A 181 13.83 18.46 -23.57
CA SER A 181 13.70 19.02 -24.90
C SER A 181 15.05 19.51 -25.41
N SER A 182 15.28 19.44 -26.72
CA SER A 182 16.49 20.00 -27.33
C SER A 182 16.68 21.50 -27.02
N GLU A 183 15.60 22.23 -26.75
CA GLU A 183 15.62 23.64 -26.35
C GLU A 183 16.39 23.88 -25.03
N VAL A 184 16.48 22.87 -24.14
CA VAL A 184 17.27 22.95 -22.90
C VAL A 184 18.74 23.25 -23.19
N LEU A 185 19.26 22.79 -24.33
CA LEU A 185 20.66 22.95 -24.70
C LEU A 185 21.09 24.43 -24.77
N ALA A 186 20.16 25.35 -25.03
CA ALA A 186 20.43 26.79 -25.04
C ALA A 186 20.72 27.36 -23.64
N PHE A 187 20.32 26.66 -22.58
CA PHE A 187 20.54 27.04 -21.19
C PHE A 187 21.79 26.40 -20.59
N LEU A 188 22.41 25.43 -21.26
CA LEU A 188 23.55 24.71 -20.72
C LEU A 188 24.86 25.49 -20.95
N PRO A 189 25.59 25.86 -19.89
CA PRO A 189 26.85 26.58 -20.06
C PRO A 189 27.92 25.61 -20.58
N ARG A 190 28.67 26.04 -21.60
CA ARG A 190 29.68 25.20 -22.27
C ARG A 190 31.05 25.36 -21.62
N GLY A 191 31.76 24.24 -21.48
CA GLY A 191 33.15 24.23 -21.03
C GLY A 191 33.36 24.63 -19.56
N VAL A 192 32.30 24.67 -18.76
CA VAL A 192 32.37 24.99 -17.33
C VAL A 192 31.61 23.95 -16.52
N TYR A 193 32.01 23.78 -15.26
CA TYR A 193 31.32 22.90 -14.32
C TYR A 193 29.86 23.36 -14.12
N SER A 194 28.91 22.49 -14.42
CA SER A 194 27.49 22.73 -14.14
C SER A 194 26.73 21.42 -13.92
N ASP A 195 25.67 21.49 -13.13
CA ASP A 195 24.88 20.34 -12.70
C ASP A 195 23.40 20.57 -12.94
N PHE A 196 22.70 19.55 -13.41
CA PHE A 196 21.26 19.65 -13.67
C PHE A 196 20.47 19.99 -12.41
N GLY A 197 20.65 19.21 -11.34
CA GLY A 197 19.87 19.37 -10.11
C GLY A 197 20.21 20.61 -9.29
N ARG A 198 21.43 21.15 -9.41
CA ARG A 198 21.89 22.31 -8.61
C ARG A 198 21.86 23.64 -9.32
N HIS A 199 22.06 23.64 -10.64
CA HIS A 199 22.21 24.86 -11.41
C HIS A 199 21.09 25.01 -12.43
N ILE A 200 20.92 24.02 -13.32
CA ILE A 200 20.04 24.18 -14.49
C ILE A 200 18.55 24.13 -14.12
N PHE A 201 18.07 23.06 -13.47
CA PHE A 201 16.64 22.96 -13.17
C PHE A 201 16.14 24.06 -12.22
N PRO A 202 16.86 24.43 -11.15
CA PRO A 202 16.49 25.58 -10.34
C PRO A 202 16.39 26.88 -11.14
N GLU A 203 17.34 27.12 -12.06
CA GLU A 203 17.31 28.29 -12.94
C GLU A 203 16.09 28.27 -13.88
N LEU A 204 15.78 27.12 -14.49
CA LEU A 204 14.62 26.97 -15.35
C LEU A 204 13.31 27.23 -14.58
N VAL A 205 13.20 26.73 -13.35
CA VAL A 205 12.04 26.99 -12.48
C VAL A 205 11.95 28.47 -12.11
N ALA A 206 13.07 29.12 -11.76
CA ALA A 206 13.10 30.56 -11.46
C ALA A 206 12.68 31.43 -12.67
N ARG A 207 13.03 30.98 -13.88
CA ARG A 207 12.61 31.60 -15.16
C ARG A 207 11.17 31.24 -15.57
N LYS A 208 10.44 30.47 -14.76
CA LYS A 208 9.07 29.98 -15.02
C LYS A 208 8.96 29.12 -16.30
N CYS A 209 10.03 28.40 -16.65
CA CYS A 209 10.02 27.44 -17.75
C CYS A 209 9.19 26.19 -17.39
N SER A 210 8.80 25.41 -18.40
CA SER A 210 7.98 24.21 -18.25
C SER A 210 8.79 23.01 -17.74
N VAL A 211 9.09 23.00 -16.43
CA VAL A 211 9.74 21.88 -15.73
C VAL A 211 8.69 21.06 -14.98
N TYR A 212 8.59 19.76 -15.26
CA TYR A 212 7.59 18.87 -14.68
C TYR A 212 8.21 17.64 -14.04
N GLY A 213 7.65 17.21 -12.92
CA GLY A 213 7.94 15.95 -12.25
C GLY A 213 7.04 14.82 -12.73
N TYR A 214 7.64 13.73 -13.19
CA TYR A 214 6.98 12.45 -13.38
C TYR A 214 7.12 11.64 -12.08
N LEU A 215 6.08 11.68 -11.25
CA LEU A 215 6.02 10.93 -10.01
C LEU A 215 5.73 9.45 -10.29
N THR A 216 6.64 8.57 -9.88
CA THR A 216 6.49 7.11 -10.08
C THR A 216 6.92 6.32 -8.85
N ALA A 217 6.43 5.08 -8.76
CA ALA A 217 6.88 4.08 -7.80
C ALA A 217 7.64 2.92 -8.49
N GLU A 218 8.02 3.12 -9.75
CA GLU A 218 8.80 2.17 -10.52
C GLU A 218 10.24 2.04 -9.99
N TYR A 219 10.92 0.94 -10.34
CA TYR A 219 12.25 0.68 -9.85
C TYR A 219 13.25 1.64 -10.48
N ILE A 220 13.83 2.49 -9.65
CA ILE A 220 14.97 3.33 -9.95
C ILE A 220 15.79 3.50 -8.67
N LYS A 221 17.05 3.05 -8.69
CA LYS A 221 17.96 3.19 -7.54
C LYS A 221 19.38 3.47 -7.99
N ASP A 222 20.03 4.40 -7.29
CA ASP A 222 21.45 4.66 -7.44
C ASP A 222 22.29 3.66 -6.63
N ILE A 223 23.47 3.35 -7.15
CA ILE A 223 24.44 2.50 -6.46
C ILE A 223 25.49 3.38 -5.76
N GLY A 224 25.05 4.41 -5.02
CA GLY A 224 25.89 5.42 -4.37
C GLY A 224 26.93 4.93 -3.36
N THR A 225 26.69 3.77 -2.75
CA THR A 225 27.48 3.20 -1.65
C THR A 225 27.55 1.67 -1.76
N PRO A 226 28.52 1.01 -1.10
CA PRO A 226 28.59 -0.46 -1.07
C PRO A 226 27.34 -1.13 -0.48
N ALA A 227 26.65 -0.46 0.46
CA ALA A 227 25.38 -0.95 1.00
C ALA A 227 24.28 -0.94 -0.06
N ARG A 228 24.13 0.16 -0.81
CA ARG A 228 23.16 0.27 -1.92
C ARG A 228 23.47 -0.73 -3.04
N LEU A 229 24.75 -0.97 -3.34
CA LEU A 229 25.15 -2.00 -4.31
C LEU A 229 24.59 -3.38 -3.93
N LYS A 230 24.79 -3.81 -2.68
CA LYS A 230 24.28 -5.09 -2.17
C LYS A 230 22.75 -5.16 -2.17
N GLU A 231 22.09 -4.06 -1.82
CA GLU A 231 20.64 -3.97 -1.83
C GLU A 231 20.06 -4.10 -3.25
N VAL A 232 20.63 -3.39 -4.22
CA VAL A 232 20.22 -3.46 -5.62
C VAL A 232 20.48 -4.84 -6.20
N GLU A 233 21.60 -5.48 -5.86
CA GLU A 233 21.87 -6.86 -6.24
C GLU A 233 20.82 -7.84 -5.70
N LYS A 234 20.46 -7.71 -4.41
CA LYS A 234 19.37 -8.49 -3.79
C LYS A 234 18.03 -8.26 -4.51
N ASP A 235 17.68 -7.01 -4.76
CA ASP A 235 16.44 -6.63 -5.45
C ASP A 235 16.39 -7.20 -6.87
N LEU A 236 17.51 -7.18 -7.60
CA LEU A 236 17.63 -7.74 -8.94
C LEU A 236 17.45 -9.27 -8.93
N LEU A 237 18.18 -9.98 -8.05
CA LEU A 237 18.08 -11.43 -7.91
C LEU A 237 16.69 -11.89 -7.46
N ALA A 238 16.02 -11.09 -6.64
CA ALA A 238 14.64 -11.33 -6.22
C ALA A 238 13.59 -11.01 -7.31
N GLY A 239 14.00 -10.52 -8.49
CA GLY A 239 13.11 -10.12 -9.59
C GLY A 239 12.30 -8.84 -9.33
N LYS A 240 12.62 -8.10 -8.27
CA LYS A 240 11.89 -6.89 -7.86
C LYS A 240 11.99 -5.78 -8.90
N VAL A 241 13.17 -5.63 -9.51
CA VAL A 241 13.43 -4.61 -10.55
C VAL A 241 12.39 -4.69 -11.66
N ASN A 242 12.08 -5.89 -12.14
CA ASN A 242 11.08 -6.07 -13.19
C ASN A 242 9.64 -6.00 -12.67
N ARG A 243 9.36 -6.54 -11.48
CA ARG A 243 8.01 -6.45 -10.88
C ARG A 243 7.58 -5.01 -10.61
N TRP A 244 8.54 -4.14 -10.26
CA TRP A 244 8.30 -2.73 -10.01
C TRP A 244 8.43 -1.90 -11.30
N ASN A 245 7.75 -2.34 -12.35
CA ASN A 245 7.58 -1.59 -13.57
C ASN A 245 6.08 -1.30 -13.74
N ARG A 246 5.72 -0.12 -14.26
CA ARG A 246 4.32 0.30 -14.41
C ARG A 246 3.48 -0.66 -15.26
N GLN A 247 4.09 -1.40 -16.18
CA GLN A 247 3.40 -2.39 -17.01
C GLN A 247 2.84 -3.56 -16.18
N ASN A 248 3.39 -3.79 -14.99
CA ASN A 248 2.95 -4.81 -14.05
C ASN A 248 2.06 -4.18 -12.97
N LYS A 249 0.89 -4.78 -12.72
CA LYS A 249 0.02 -4.30 -11.64
C LYS A 249 0.66 -4.55 -10.28
N ARG A 250 0.59 -3.56 -9.39
CA ARG A 250 1.08 -3.65 -8.01
C ARG A 250 -0.07 -3.52 -7.00
N PRO A 251 -0.08 -4.31 -5.92
CA PRO A 251 -1.07 -4.11 -4.87
C PRO A 251 -0.75 -2.84 -4.06
N ALA A 252 -1.75 -2.30 -3.37
CA ALA A 252 -1.63 -1.15 -2.51
C ALA A 252 -2.30 -1.38 -1.15
N ILE A 253 -1.79 -0.70 -0.14
CA ILE A 253 -2.45 -0.49 1.14
C ILE A 253 -2.87 0.98 1.15
N PHE A 254 -4.16 1.20 0.94
CA PHE A 254 -4.78 2.51 1.07
C PHE A 254 -5.01 2.79 2.55
N LEU A 255 -4.62 3.98 3.00
CA LEU A 255 -4.65 4.38 4.41
C LEU A 255 -5.47 5.67 4.53
N ASP A 256 -6.38 5.76 5.49
CA ASP A 256 -6.82 7.09 5.93
C ASP A 256 -5.67 7.81 6.68
N ARG A 257 -5.81 9.10 6.87
CA ARG A 257 -4.86 9.94 7.59
C ARG A 257 -5.23 10.05 9.07
N ASP A 258 -6.35 10.73 9.33
CA ASP A 258 -6.84 11.00 10.68
C ASP A 258 -7.41 9.71 11.29
N GLY A 259 -7.05 9.40 12.53
CA GLY A 259 -7.43 8.15 13.21
C GLY A 259 -6.62 6.92 12.79
N VAL A 260 -5.80 6.99 11.74
CA VAL A 260 -5.01 5.85 11.22
C VAL A 260 -3.50 6.12 11.27
N LEU A 261 -3.04 7.25 10.72
CA LEU A 261 -1.65 7.69 10.78
C LEU A 261 -1.42 8.67 11.93
N ASN A 262 -2.34 9.61 12.10
CA ASN A 262 -2.31 10.59 13.19
C ASN A 262 -3.57 10.49 14.05
N GLU A 263 -3.51 11.09 15.24
CA GLU A 263 -4.68 11.21 16.11
C GLU A 263 -5.84 11.92 15.41
N GLU A 264 -7.06 11.39 15.55
CA GLU A 264 -8.29 12.07 15.10
C GLU A 264 -8.59 13.27 16.01
N LYS A 265 -8.76 14.44 15.40
CA LYS A 265 -8.96 15.75 16.07
C LYS A 265 -10.22 16.49 15.60
N ASN A 266 -11.18 15.79 14.99
CA ASN A 266 -12.37 16.36 14.34
C ASN A 266 -12.01 17.41 13.29
N GLY A 267 -10.98 17.10 12.50
CA GLY A 267 -10.46 17.98 11.46
C GLY A 267 -9.33 18.87 11.93
N LEU A 268 -8.13 18.32 11.86
CA LEU A 268 -6.85 18.98 12.12
C LEU A 268 -6.72 20.29 11.33
N ARG A 269 -6.35 21.37 12.01
CA ARG A 269 -6.23 22.73 11.42
C ARG A 269 -4.85 23.34 11.61
N GLN A 270 -4.20 23.04 12.73
CA GLN A 270 -2.88 23.56 13.04
C GLN A 270 -1.84 22.48 12.79
N ILE A 271 -0.71 22.90 12.23
CA ILE A 271 0.43 22.02 11.96
C ILE A 271 1.00 21.40 13.25
N ASP A 272 0.94 22.13 14.37
CA ASP A 272 1.48 21.68 15.66
C ASP A 272 0.60 20.66 16.39
N ASP A 273 -0.67 20.56 16.00
CA ASP A 273 -1.59 19.57 16.53
C ASP A 273 -1.42 18.18 15.87
N LEU A 274 -0.56 18.06 14.84
CA LEU A 274 -0.29 16.79 14.17
C LEU A 274 0.50 15.85 15.10
N ALA A 275 -0.20 14.88 15.70
CA ALA A 275 0.38 13.83 16.53
C ALA A 275 0.28 12.47 15.83
N ILE A 276 1.43 11.86 15.50
CA ILE A 276 1.51 10.54 14.87
C ILE A 276 1.19 9.45 15.90
N LEU A 277 0.36 8.48 15.52
CA LEU A 277 0.02 7.35 16.37
C LEU A 277 1.23 6.43 16.56
N LYS A 278 1.32 5.79 17.73
CA LYS A 278 2.44 4.92 18.10
C LYS A 278 2.62 3.78 17.08
N GLY A 279 3.85 3.56 16.63
CA GLY A 279 4.20 2.45 15.73
C GLY A 279 3.92 2.73 14.25
N VAL A 280 3.31 3.87 13.89
CA VAL A 280 2.97 4.19 12.50
C VAL A 280 4.21 4.26 11.59
N PRO A 281 5.30 4.95 11.96
CA PRO A 281 6.48 4.99 11.09
C PRO A 281 7.06 3.59 10.81
N GLU A 282 7.11 2.73 11.83
CA GLU A 282 7.57 1.34 11.71
C GLU A 282 6.65 0.52 10.80
N ALA A 283 5.34 0.70 10.93
CA ALA A 283 4.35 0.04 10.09
C ALA A 283 4.50 0.47 8.62
N ILE A 284 4.60 1.78 8.33
CA ILE A 284 4.81 2.27 6.96
C ILE A 284 6.14 1.75 6.39
N LYS A 285 7.20 1.74 7.19
CA LYS A 285 8.50 1.18 6.79
C LYS A 285 8.41 -0.29 6.40
N LYS A 286 7.64 -1.10 7.16
CA LYS A 286 7.36 -2.50 6.79
C LYS A 286 6.66 -2.58 5.43
N ILE A 287 5.67 -1.71 5.17
CA ILE A 287 5.01 -1.64 3.86
C ILE A 287 6.02 -1.34 2.75
N ASN A 288 6.91 -0.35 2.95
CA ASN A 288 7.92 0.06 1.95
C ASN A 288 8.91 -1.07 1.58
N GLN A 289 9.05 -2.10 2.41
CA GLN A 289 9.91 -3.27 2.18
C GLN A 289 9.23 -4.38 1.36
N THR A 290 7.96 -4.21 1.00
CA THR A 290 7.15 -5.19 0.25
C THR A 290 6.75 -4.67 -1.12
N ASP A 291 6.05 -5.49 -1.91
CA ASP A 291 5.52 -5.06 -3.21
C ASP A 291 4.33 -4.08 -3.10
N TYR A 292 3.77 -3.88 -1.90
CA TYR A 292 2.65 -2.97 -1.65
C TYR A 292 3.07 -1.50 -1.77
N LEU A 293 2.21 -0.68 -2.36
CA LEU A 293 2.28 0.78 -2.28
C LEU A 293 1.60 1.29 -1.01
N ALA A 294 2.22 2.24 -0.30
CA ALA A 294 1.61 2.94 0.84
C ALA A 294 0.97 4.25 0.34
N LEU A 295 -0.36 4.29 0.23
CA LEU A 295 -1.09 5.40 -0.36
C LEU A 295 -2.09 5.98 0.64
N VAL A 296 -2.10 7.29 0.83
CA VAL A 296 -3.10 7.93 1.69
C VAL A 296 -4.29 8.39 0.86
N ILE A 297 -5.51 8.12 1.34
CA ILE A 297 -6.76 8.68 0.80
C ILE A 297 -7.58 9.31 1.93
N THR A 298 -7.78 10.63 1.90
CA THR A 298 -8.39 11.33 3.04
C THR A 298 -9.39 12.43 2.64
N ASN A 299 -10.41 12.64 3.47
CA ASN A 299 -11.36 13.75 3.32
C ASN A 299 -10.85 14.95 4.11
N GLN A 300 -10.54 16.07 3.46
CA GLN A 300 -10.01 17.28 4.10
C GLN A 300 -10.96 18.48 3.91
N PRO A 301 -12.19 18.42 4.46
CA PRO A 301 -13.19 19.46 4.25
C PRO A 301 -12.88 20.79 4.93
N GLN A 302 -11.83 20.87 5.75
CA GLN A 302 -11.39 22.08 6.44
C GLN A 302 -11.04 23.18 5.43
N VAL A 303 -10.55 22.79 4.24
CA VAL A 303 -10.32 23.69 3.11
C VAL A 303 -11.63 24.29 2.61
N ALA A 304 -12.63 23.47 2.25
CA ALA A 304 -13.94 23.97 1.82
C ALA A 304 -14.65 24.79 2.90
N LYS A 305 -14.50 24.42 4.17
CA LYS A 305 -15.06 25.16 5.32
C LYS A 305 -14.37 26.49 5.58
N GLY A 306 -13.26 26.80 4.90
CA GLY A 306 -12.54 28.06 5.07
C GLY A 306 -11.65 28.11 6.32
N PHE A 307 -11.47 26.98 7.03
CA PHE A 307 -10.69 26.94 8.27
C PHE A 307 -9.19 26.95 8.03
N ILE A 308 -8.75 26.40 6.89
CA ILE A 308 -7.37 26.43 6.43
C ILE A 308 -7.34 26.61 4.92
N SER A 309 -6.22 27.10 4.40
CA SER A 309 -5.88 27.10 2.99
C SER A 309 -5.34 25.75 2.52
N GLU A 310 -5.32 25.54 1.21
CA GLU A 310 -4.70 24.36 0.61
C GLU A 310 -3.18 24.35 0.84
N GLU A 311 -2.55 25.53 0.93
CA GLU A 311 -1.13 25.66 1.28
C GLU A 311 -0.87 25.20 2.72
N GLU A 312 -1.69 25.63 3.70
CA GLU A 312 -1.58 25.17 5.09
C GLU A 312 -1.81 23.67 5.22
N LEU A 313 -2.77 23.10 4.46
CA LEU A 313 -2.96 21.65 4.40
C LEU A 313 -1.71 20.94 3.84
N ASN A 314 -1.10 21.47 2.78
CA ASN A 314 0.12 20.92 2.21
C ASN A 314 1.29 20.97 3.21
N ARG A 315 1.38 22.01 4.05
CA ARG A 315 2.37 22.07 5.15
C ARG A 315 2.13 21.00 6.22
N ILE A 316 0.87 20.71 6.57
CA ILE A 316 0.51 19.59 7.45
C ILE A 316 0.98 18.26 6.85
N HIS A 317 0.73 18.04 5.55
CA HIS A 317 1.18 16.83 4.86
C HIS A 317 2.71 16.75 4.79
N ALA A 318 3.41 17.86 4.52
CA ALA A 318 4.86 17.91 4.54
C ALA A 318 5.43 17.55 5.93
N LYS A 319 4.78 17.99 7.02
CA LYS A 319 5.18 17.59 8.39
C LYS A 319 4.97 16.11 8.64
N LEU A 320 3.85 15.54 8.20
CA LEU A 320 3.61 14.09 8.25
C LEU A 320 4.73 13.32 7.54
N GLU A 321 5.04 13.68 6.29
CA GLU A 321 6.11 13.03 5.51
C GLU A 321 7.49 13.23 6.13
N THR A 322 7.76 14.39 6.72
CA THR A 322 9.02 14.68 7.43
C THR A 322 9.18 13.78 8.65
N ILE A 323 8.15 13.63 9.48
CA ILE A 323 8.20 12.75 10.67
C ILE A 323 8.40 11.29 10.27
N LEU A 324 7.71 10.82 9.23
CA LEU A 324 7.89 9.47 8.69
C LEU A 324 9.33 9.28 8.15
N GLY A 325 9.82 10.26 7.38
CA GLY A 325 11.14 10.25 6.78
C GLY A 325 12.28 10.20 7.81
N GLN A 326 12.10 10.80 9.00
CA GLN A 326 13.07 10.71 10.10
C GLN A 326 13.26 9.27 10.62
N GLN A 327 12.26 8.40 10.46
CA GLN A 327 12.31 6.98 10.85
C GLN A 327 12.61 6.04 9.66
N GLY A 328 12.87 6.64 8.49
CA GLY A 328 13.10 5.94 7.24
C GLY A 328 11.87 5.24 6.69
N ALA A 329 10.72 5.91 6.81
CA ALA A 329 9.44 5.50 6.24
C ALA A 329 8.96 6.56 5.24
N TYR A 330 8.22 6.15 4.21
CA TYR A 330 7.64 7.07 3.24
C TYR A 330 6.29 6.62 2.72
N LEU A 331 5.48 7.59 2.30
CA LEU A 331 4.23 7.36 1.58
C LEU A 331 4.50 7.53 0.08
N ASN A 332 3.93 6.67 -0.76
CA ASN A 332 4.08 6.80 -2.21
C ASN A 332 3.37 8.05 -2.74
N LYS A 333 2.20 8.40 -2.17
CA LYS A 333 1.46 9.63 -2.46
C LYS A 333 0.33 9.84 -1.45
N ILE A 334 0.01 11.11 -1.18
CA ILE A 334 -1.17 11.52 -0.42
C ILE A 334 -2.23 12.07 -1.39
N TYR A 335 -3.40 11.45 -1.41
CA TYR A 335 -4.59 11.91 -2.11
C TYR A 335 -5.59 12.45 -1.10
N TYR A 336 -6.17 13.62 -1.38
CA TYR A 336 -7.17 14.20 -0.52
C TYR A 336 -8.30 14.86 -1.30
N CYS A 337 -9.48 14.89 -0.69
CA CYS A 337 -10.64 15.58 -1.22
C CYS A 337 -10.92 16.85 -0.37
N PRO A 338 -10.75 18.07 -0.92
CA PRO A 338 -10.95 19.31 -0.17
C PRO A 338 -12.43 19.71 -0.05
N HIS A 339 -13.33 19.05 -0.78
CA HIS A 339 -14.73 19.44 -0.96
C HIS A 339 -15.64 19.07 0.21
N HIS A 340 -16.73 19.84 0.35
CA HIS A 340 -17.79 19.56 1.33
C HIS A 340 -19.16 19.98 0.79
N PRO A 341 -20.19 19.11 0.78
CA PRO A 341 -21.47 19.45 0.14
C PRO A 341 -22.31 20.48 0.93
N GLU A 342 -22.16 20.56 2.24
CA GLU A 342 -22.95 21.47 3.09
C GLU A 342 -22.40 22.90 3.06
N ILE A 343 -23.31 23.87 2.92
CA ILE A 343 -23.10 25.32 2.97
C ILE A 343 -23.44 25.88 4.35
N GLY A 344 -23.02 27.13 4.62
CA GLY A 344 -23.37 27.85 5.86
C GLY A 344 -22.26 27.92 6.90
N PHE A 345 -21.02 27.64 6.53
CA PHE A 345 -19.85 27.88 7.38
C PHE A 345 -19.32 29.30 7.15
N GLU A 346 -18.96 30.00 8.22
CA GLU A 346 -18.34 31.31 8.11
C GLU A 346 -16.96 31.20 7.41
N GLY A 347 -16.70 32.06 6.43
CA GLY A 347 -15.46 32.04 5.64
C GLY A 347 -15.37 30.93 4.59
N GLU A 348 -16.47 30.22 4.31
CA GLU A 348 -16.43 29.08 3.40
C GLU A 348 -16.06 29.40 1.96
N ARG A 349 -15.36 28.46 1.32
CA ARG A 349 -14.96 28.52 -0.08
C ARG A 349 -16.07 27.94 -0.95
N LYS A 350 -16.96 28.79 -1.46
CA LYS A 350 -18.18 28.41 -2.19
C LYS A 350 -17.91 27.49 -3.38
N GLU A 351 -16.79 27.69 -4.07
CA GLU A 351 -16.35 26.88 -5.20
C GLU A 351 -16.04 25.42 -4.82
N LEU A 352 -15.74 25.14 -3.55
CA LEU A 352 -15.48 23.79 -3.04
C LEU A 352 -16.73 23.13 -2.42
N LYS A 353 -17.88 23.82 -2.46
CA LYS A 353 -19.14 23.35 -1.86
C LYS A 353 -19.97 22.49 -2.80
N ILE A 354 -19.41 21.34 -3.16
CA ILE A 354 -20.00 20.45 -4.17
C ILE A 354 -20.12 19.02 -3.67
N LYS A 355 -21.08 18.29 -4.24
CA LYS A 355 -21.08 16.83 -4.21
C LYS A 355 -20.10 16.33 -5.28
N CYS A 356 -18.99 15.75 -4.85
CA CYS A 356 -17.93 15.30 -5.74
C CYS A 356 -17.70 13.79 -5.63
N HIS A 357 -17.07 13.22 -6.67
CA HIS A 357 -16.71 11.81 -6.73
C HIS A 357 -15.46 11.47 -5.90
N CYS A 358 -14.65 12.46 -5.49
CA CYS A 358 -13.47 12.21 -4.67
C CYS A 358 -13.76 11.99 -3.18
N ARG A 359 -14.90 12.47 -2.69
CA ARG A 359 -15.15 12.48 -1.25
C ARG A 359 -15.60 11.09 -0.80
N LYS A 360 -14.84 10.47 0.11
CA LYS A 360 -15.25 9.20 0.74
C LYS A 360 -16.67 9.36 1.32
N PRO A 361 -17.61 8.43 1.04
CA PRO A 361 -17.36 7.05 0.63
C PRO A 361 -17.29 6.81 -0.90
N GLU A 362 -17.29 7.85 -1.73
CA GLU A 362 -17.05 7.66 -3.17
C GLU A 362 -15.58 7.29 -3.44
N ILE A 363 -15.35 6.67 -4.58
CA ILE A 363 -14.09 5.95 -4.88
C ILE A 363 -13.10 6.74 -5.73
N GLY A 364 -13.38 8.01 -6.05
CA GLY A 364 -12.60 8.79 -7.01
C GLY A 364 -11.11 8.92 -6.66
N LEU A 365 -10.74 8.98 -5.37
CA LEU A 365 -9.33 8.99 -4.96
C LEU A 365 -8.63 7.64 -5.21
N ILE A 366 -9.34 6.52 -5.07
CA ILE A 366 -8.82 5.17 -5.35
C ILE A 366 -8.66 4.98 -6.86
N GLU A 367 -9.62 5.45 -7.65
CA GLU A 367 -9.54 5.41 -9.12
C GLU A 367 -8.36 6.23 -9.62
N GLN A 368 -8.18 7.45 -9.09
CA GLN A 368 -7.04 8.29 -9.41
C GLN A 368 -5.72 7.57 -9.06
N ALA A 369 -5.62 7.01 -7.86
CA ALA A 369 -4.44 6.24 -7.46
C ALA A 369 -4.18 5.02 -8.35
N THR A 370 -5.24 4.33 -8.77
CA THR A 370 -5.16 3.17 -9.66
C THR A 370 -4.63 3.57 -11.04
N GLN A 371 -5.06 4.71 -11.56
CA GLN A 371 -4.55 5.27 -12.81
C GLN A 371 -3.09 5.72 -12.66
N ASP A 372 -2.75 6.39 -11.57
CA ASP A 372 -1.41 6.93 -11.33
C ASP A 372 -0.36 5.83 -11.13
N PHE A 373 -0.72 4.66 -10.59
CA PHE A 373 0.26 3.61 -10.24
C PHE A 373 -0.01 2.21 -10.81
N ASN A 374 -1.04 2.03 -11.65
CA ASN A 374 -1.48 0.73 -12.19
C ASN A 374 -1.73 -0.31 -11.08
N ILE A 375 -2.70 -0.02 -10.20
CA ILE A 375 -2.92 -0.81 -8.97
C ILE A 375 -3.76 -2.08 -9.23
N ASP A 376 -3.38 -3.17 -8.56
CA ASP A 376 -4.19 -4.39 -8.45
C ASP A 376 -5.15 -4.30 -7.25
N LEU A 377 -6.38 -3.83 -7.49
CA LEU A 377 -7.39 -3.68 -6.42
C LEU A 377 -7.76 -5.02 -5.75
N SER A 378 -7.73 -6.14 -6.48
CA SER A 378 -8.11 -7.46 -5.94
C SER A 378 -7.18 -7.91 -4.81
N ARG A 379 -5.92 -7.49 -4.86
CA ARG A 379 -4.88 -7.79 -3.87
C ARG A 379 -4.63 -6.63 -2.90
N SER A 380 -5.43 -5.57 -2.97
CA SER A 380 -5.25 -4.35 -2.18
C SER A 380 -6.16 -4.29 -0.96
N PHE A 381 -5.76 -3.46 0.00
CA PHE A 381 -6.46 -3.24 1.26
C PHE A 381 -6.79 -1.76 1.44
N LEU A 382 -7.90 -1.47 2.11
CA LEU A 382 -8.19 -0.15 2.68
C LEU A 382 -8.21 -0.26 4.20
N VAL A 383 -7.37 0.53 4.88
CA VAL A 383 -7.29 0.64 6.33
C VAL A 383 -7.85 1.99 6.74
N GLY A 384 -8.90 1.97 7.56
CA GLY A 384 -9.59 3.15 8.06
C GLY A 384 -10.04 2.98 9.50
N ASP A 385 -10.49 4.06 10.12
CA ASP A 385 -11.03 4.05 11.48
C ASP A 385 -12.56 4.28 11.51
N SER A 386 -13.17 4.66 10.39
CA SER A 386 -14.59 5.05 10.31
C SER A 386 -15.43 4.13 9.41
N THR A 387 -16.75 4.15 9.58
CA THR A 387 -17.67 3.44 8.65
C THR A 387 -17.64 4.04 7.24
N VAL A 388 -17.22 5.31 7.09
CA VAL A 388 -16.99 5.93 5.77
C VAL A 388 -15.89 5.19 5.02
N ASP A 389 -14.77 4.87 5.67
CA ASP A 389 -13.66 4.15 5.04
C ASP A 389 -14.09 2.76 4.63
N ILE A 390 -14.74 2.02 5.54
CA ILE A 390 -15.23 0.67 5.25
C ILE A 390 -16.20 0.68 4.07
N MET A 391 -17.11 1.65 3.99
CA MET A 391 -17.99 1.80 2.84
C MET A 391 -17.22 2.12 1.54
N THR A 392 -16.19 2.97 1.62
CA THR A 392 -15.32 3.30 0.48
C THR A 392 -14.65 2.06 -0.08
N GLY A 393 -14.02 1.26 0.79
CA GLY A 393 -13.29 0.06 0.39
C GLY A 393 -14.22 -0.99 -0.21
N ARG A 394 -15.41 -1.17 0.36
CA ARG A 394 -16.43 -2.08 -0.19
C ARG A 394 -16.89 -1.66 -1.59
N LYS A 395 -17.16 -0.36 -1.81
CA LYS A 395 -17.50 0.18 -3.13
C LYS A 395 -16.38 -0.01 -4.15
N ALA A 396 -15.13 0.07 -3.71
CA ALA A 396 -13.94 -0.15 -4.54
C ALA A 396 -13.54 -1.64 -4.67
N ALA A 397 -14.33 -2.58 -4.13
CA ALA A 397 -14.01 -4.01 -4.07
C ALA A 397 -12.64 -4.32 -3.42
N LEU A 398 -12.22 -3.49 -2.46
CA LEU A 398 -11.03 -3.69 -1.65
C LEU A 398 -11.34 -4.54 -0.41
N LYS A 399 -10.32 -5.21 0.12
CA LYS A 399 -10.38 -5.81 1.45
C LYS A 399 -10.34 -4.69 2.50
N THR A 400 -11.29 -4.68 3.42
CA THR A 400 -11.46 -3.58 4.38
C THR A 400 -10.97 -3.94 5.78
N ILE A 401 -10.18 -3.03 6.36
CA ILE A 401 -9.68 -3.13 7.73
C ILE A 401 -10.15 -1.93 8.52
N LEU A 402 -10.83 -2.19 9.64
CA LEU A 402 -11.19 -1.19 10.62
C LEU A 402 -10.19 -1.21 11.79
N LEU A 403 -9.62 -0.07 12.12
CA LEU A 403 -8.81 0.10 13.33
C LEU A 403 -9.67 0.52 14.52
N ARG A 404 -9.21 0.26 15.75
CA ARG A 404 -9.87 0.74 16.98
C ARG A 404 -9.30 2.05 17.53
N THR A 405 -8.45 2.69 16.76
CA THR A 405 -8.07 4.09 16.90
C THR A 405 -9.17 5.01 16.36
N GLY A 406 -9.08 6.31 16.64
CA GLY A 406 -10.02 7.31 16.12
C GLY A 406 -11.51 7.00 16.39
N TRP A 407 -12.32 6.98 15.35
CA TRP A 407 -13.77 6.69 15.42
C TRP A 407 -14.08 5.23 15.77
N ALA A 408 -13.18 4.30 15.47
CA ALA A 408 -13.37 2.87 15.67
C ALA A 408 -14.74 2.32 15.16
N GLY A 409 -15.20 2.84 14.02
CA GLY A 409 -16.49 2.50 13.40
C GLY A 409 -17.72 3.07 14.10
N ARG A 410 -17.57 4.01 15.04
CA ARG A 410 -18.66 4.62 15.84
C ARG A 410 -19.16 5.95 15.29
N ASP A 411 -18.77 6.32 14.07
CA ASP A 411 -19.16 7.59 13.43
C ASP A 411 -20.63 7.60 12.96
N GLY A 412 -21.30 6.45 12.92
CA GLY A 412 -22.76 6.34 12.72
C GLY A 412 -23.24 6.69 11.30
N LYS A 413 -22.34 6.84 10.33
CA LYS A 413 -22.68 7.30 8.97
C LYS A 413 -23.15 6.18 8.05
N TYR A 414 -22.54 4.99 8.14
CA TYR A 414 -22.88 3.87 7.26
C TYR A 414 -23.06 2.57 8.03
N ALA A 415 -24.13 1.85 7.69
CA ALA A 415 -24.44 0.55 8.27
C ALA A 415 -23.71 -0.59 7.54
N CYS A 416 -22.37 -0.58 7.58
CA CYS A 416 -21.49 -1.57 6.95
C CYS A 416 -20.63 -2.33 7.95
N ARG A 417 -20.22 -3.55 7.57
CA ARG A 417 -19.27 -4.38 8.33
C ARG A 417 -17.92 -4.43 7.62
N PRO A 418 -16.80 -4.26 8.35
CA PRO A 418 -15.46 -4.46 7.80
C PRO A 418 -15.18 -5.95 7.57
N ASP A 419 -14.13 -6.24 6.80
CA ASP A 419 -13.64 -7.61 6.62
C ASP A 419 -12.77 -8.04 7.79
N PHE A 420 -11.93 -7.15 8.29
CA PHE A 420 -11.04 -7.36 9.43
C PHE A 420 -11.07 -6.19 10.42
N ILE A 421 -10.72 -6.45 11.68
CA ILE A 421 -10.65 -5.45 12.74
C ILE A 421 -9.36 -5.67 13.53
N PHE A 422 -8.55 -4.62 13.69
CA PHE A 422 -7.32 -4.63 14.48
C PHE A 422 -7.28 -3.45 15.44
N GLU A 423 -6.38 -3.48 16.43
CA GLU A 423 -6.29 -2.40 17.41
C GLU A 423 -5.68 -1.13 16.81
N ASP A 424 -4.61 -1.29 16.03
CA ASP A 424 -3.82 -0.21 15.45
C ASP A 424 -3.22 -0.60 14.09
N LEU A 425 -2.55 0.37 13.44
CA LEU A 425 -1.93 0.17 12.14
C LEU A 425 -0.80 -0.87 12.16
N PRO A 426 0.11 -0.92 13.16
CA PRO A 426 1.10 -1.99 13.27
C PRO A 426 0.49 -3.39 13.20
N GLU A 427 -0.54 -3.69 13.99
CA GLU A 427 -1.17 -5.02 13.98
C GLU A 427 -1.82 -5.33 12.62
N ALA A 428 -2.46 -4.35 11.99
CA ALA A 428 -3.05 -4.50 10.67
C ALA A 428 -2.00 -4.77 9.58
N VAL A 429 -0.87 -4.06 9.62
CA VAL A 429 0.23 -4.23 8.65
C VAL A 429 0.91 -5.58 8.83
N ASP A 430 1.16 -6.01 10.06
CA ASP A 430 1.72 -7.34 10.36
C ASP A 430 0.80 -8.44 9.83
N PHE A 431 -0.51 -8.27 10.00
CA PHE A 431 -1.48 -9.18 9.39
C PHE A 431 -1.39 -9.19 7.87
N ILE A 432 -1.42 -8.05 7.19
CA ILE A 432 -1.40 -7.96 5.72
C ILE A 432 -0.13 -8.61 5.14
N ILE A 433 1.03 -8.28 5.72
CA ILE A 433 2.34 -8.62 5.16
C ILE A 433 2.79 -10.02 5.57
N GLU A 434 2.67 -10.36 6.85
CA GLU A 434 3.29 -11.57 7.40
C GLU A 434 2.29 -12.73 7.42
N THR A 435 1.02 -12.46 7.74
CA THR A 435 0.07 -13.52 8.11
C THR A 435 -0.95 -13.86 7.02
N TYR A 436 -1.49 -12.86 6.32
CA TYR A 436 -2.62 -13.03 5.41
C TYR A 436 -2.30 -14.01 4.29
N LYS A 437 -1.14 -13.84 3.63
CA LYS A 437 -0.73 -14.67 2.50
C LYS A 437 -0.52 -16.13 2.90
N GLU A 438 0.15 -16.37 4.04
CA GLU A 438 0.40 -17.71 4.56
C GLU A 438 -0.92 -18.42 4.87
N LYS A 439 -1.80 -17.78 5.65
CA LYS A 439 -3.11 -18.34 6.00
C LYS A 439 -3.96 -18.59 4.76
N TYR A 440 -3.98 -17.65 3.81
CA TYR A 440 -4.70 -17.81 2.55
C TYR A 440 -4.22 -19.05 1.79
N GLN A 441 -2.90 -19.22 1.62
CA GLN A 441 -2.34 -20.37 0.91
C GLN A 441 -2.63 -21.70 1.60
N GLN A 442 -2.50 -21.75 2.93
CA GLN A 442 -2.80 -22.94 3.73
C GLN A 442 -4.27 -23.34 3.59
N LEU A 443 -5.19 -22.38 3.78
CA LEU A 443 -6.64 -22.61 3.68
C LEU A 443 -7.06 -22.98 2.25
N ALA A 444 -6.53 -22.29 1.24
CA ALA A 444 -6.84 -22.56 -0.17
C ALA A 444 -6.45 -23.98 -0.56
N THR A 445 -5.25 -24.42 -0.16
CA THR A 445 -4.78 -25.79 -0.39
C THR A 445 -5.70 -26.83 0.25
N TYR A 446 -6.20 -26.55 1.46
CA TYR A 446 -7.07 -27.48 2.16
C TYR A 446 -8.48 -27.52 1.57
N ILE A 447 -9.04 -26.36 1.22
CA ILE A 447 -10.34 -26.24 0.55
C ILE A 447 -10.32 -26.96 -0.79
N ASP A 448 -9.28 -26.77 -1.59
CA ASP A 448 -9.11 -27.44 -2.88
C ASP A 448 -9.11 -28.97 -2.75
N LYS A 449 -8.30 -29.50 -1.83
CA LYS A 449 -8.28 -30.92 -1.51
C LYS A 449 -9.62 -31.44 -1.02
N THR A 450 -10.35 -30.65 -0.23
CA THR A 450 -11.60 -31.09 0.40
C THR A 450 -12.77 -31.12 -0.57
N PHE A 451 -12.87 -30.12 -1.45
CA PHE A 451 -14.07 -29.89 -2.26
C PHE A 451 -13.87 -30.08 -3.77
N PHE A 452 -12.65 -29.98 -4.30
CA PHE A 452 -12.44 -29.90 -5.76
C PHE A 452 -11.57 -31.02 -6.37
N THR A 453 -10.92 -31.87 -5.56
CA THR A 453 -10.16 -33.01 -6.09
C THR A 453 -11.04 -34.20 -6.52
N SER A 454 -10.66 -34.87 -7.61
CA SER A 454 -11.48 -35.77 -8.43
C SER A 454 -12.04 -37.02 -7.74
N ASP A 455 -11.49 -37.44 -6.59
CA ASP A 455 -11.97 -38.60 -5.83
C ASP A 455 -13.20 -38.29 -4.95
N LYS A 456 -13.56 -37.00 -4.82
CA LYS A 456 -14.74 -36.52 -4.09
C LYS A 456 -15.48 -35.47 -4.93
N LYS A 457 -16.00 -35.84 -6.10
CA LYS A 457 -16.95 -34.95 -6.81
C LYS A 457 -18.06 -34.52 -5.85
N LEU A 458 -18.26 -33.22 -5.70
CA LEU A 458 -19.33 -32.60 -4.91
C LEU A 458 -20.68 -33.27 -5.19
N ASN A 459 -21.09 -34.20 -4.34
CA ASN A 459 -22.47 -34.69 -4.26
C ASN A 459 -23.32 -33.85 -3.28
N HIS A 460 -22.73 -32.80 -2.68
CA HIS A 460 -23.40 -31.94 -1.72
C HIS A 460 -23.79 -30.61 -2.37
N LEU A 461 -25.08 -30.44 -2.67
CA LEU A 461 -25.67 -29.13 -2.91
C LEU A 461 -25.47 -28.28 -1.65
N ARG A 462 -25.00 -27.03 -1.80
CA ARG A 462 -24.76 -26.08 -0.70
C ARG A 462 -23.78 -26.55 0.39
N PRO A 463 -22.49 -26.70 0.05
CA PRO A 463 -21.46 -27.16 0.99
C PRO A 463 -21.33 -26.24 2.22
N VAL A 464 -21.13 -26.84 3.39
CA VAL A 464 -21.02 -26.13 4.68
C VAL A 464 -19.60 -26.21 5.23
N ILE A 465 -19.04 -25.07 5.64
CA ILE A 465 -17.76 -24.93 6.34
C ILE A 465 -18.03 -24.34 7.73
N ILE A 466 -17.59 -25.02 8.79
CA ILE A 466 -17.68 -24.49 10.16
C ILE A 466 -16.31 -24.01 10.61
N VAL A 467 -16.25 -22.78 11.12
CA VAL A 467 -15.08 -22.19 11.78
C VAL A 467 -15.44 -21.90 13.23
N ALA A 468 -14.82 -22.64 14.14
CA ALA A 468 -15.03 -22.49 15.58
C ALA A 468 -13.71 -22.27 16.32
N GLY A 469 -13.81 -21.89 17.57
CA GLY A 469 -12.68 -21.59 18.44
C GLY A 469 -13.12 -20.69 19.58
N LEU A 470 -12.25 -20.48 20.56
CA LEU A 470 -12.55 -19.60 21.69
C LEU A 470 -12.86 -18.17 21.22
N ALA A 471 -13.63 -17.42 22.00
CA ALA A 471 -13.77 -15.99 21.76
C ALA A 471 -12.38 -15.32 21.68
N ARG A 472 -12.22 -14.41 20.71
CA ARG A 472 -10.96 -13.70 20.39
C ARG A 472 -9.81 -14.59 19.89
N SER A 473 -10.11 -15.81 19.45
CA SER A 473 -9.12 -16.71 18.81
C SER A 473 -8.63 -16.26 17.44
N GLY A 474 -9.38 -15.45 16.69
CA GLY A 474 -9.10 -15.15 15.28
C GLY A 474 -10.02 -15.88 14.29
N LYS A 475 -11.02 -16.64 14.79
CA LYS A 475 -12.03 -17.35 13.99
C LYS A 475 -12.69 -16.52 12.89
N SER A 476 -13.08 -15.28 13.17
CA SER A 476 -13.75 -14.42 12.19
C SER A 476 -12.81 -14.01 11.06
N THR A 477 -11.52 -13.81 11.36
CA THR A 477 -10.47 -13.57 10.36
C THR A 477 -10.32 -14.78 9.43
N VAL A 478 -10.25 -16.00 9.99
CA VAL A 478 -10.16 -17.25 9.22
C VAL A 478 -11.40 -17.44 8.33
N ALA A 479 -12.60 -17.29 8.88
CA ALA A 479 -13.85 -17.40 8.14
C ALA A 479 -13.93 -16.40 6.98
N ARG A 480 -13.47 -15.17 7.19
CA ARG A 480 -13.40 -14.15 6.14
C ARG A 480 -12.38 -14.50 5.06
N ILE A 481 -11.19 -15.01 5.41
CA ILE A 481 -10.19 -15.46 4.42
C ILE A 481 -10.77 -16.58 3.54
N ILE A 482 -11.49 -17.54 4.13
CA ILE A 482 -12.19 -18.61 3.38
C ILE A 482 -13.18 -18.03 2.38
N SER A 483 -13.93 -16.99 2.77
CA SER A 483 -14.86 -16.33 1.84
C SER A 483 -14.14 -15.70 0.64
N PHE A 484 -12.96 -15.11 0.83
CA PHE A 484 -12.15 -14.58 -0.28
C PHE A 484 -11.62 -15.69 -1.18
N ILE A 485 -11.14 -16.80 -0.61
CA ILE A 485 -10.68 -17.96 -1.39
C ILE A 485 -11.80 -18.47 -2.30
N LEU A 486 -13.01 -18.64 -1.76
CA LEU A 486 -14.15 -19.14 -2.53
C LEU A 486 -14.58 -18.15 -3.62
N GLN A 487 -14.53 -16.84 -3.35
CA GLN A 487 -14.79 -15.79 -4.34
C GLN A 487 -13.75 -15.82 -5.47
N ASP A 488 -12.47 -15.97 -5.15
CA ASP A 488 -11.39 -16.07 -6.14
C ASP A 488 -11.51 -17.35 -6.99
N LEU A 489 -12.13 -18.40 -6.45
CA LEU A 489 -12.50 -19.63 -7.16
C LEU A 489 -13.87 -19.52 -7.89
N ASN A 490 -14.47 -18.33 -7.95
CA ASN A 490 -15.77 -18.04 -8.56
C ASN A 490 -16.97 -18.79 -7.97
N TYR A 491 -16.95 -19.09 -6.67
CA TYR A 491 -18.09 -19.65 -5.95
C TYR A 491 -18.83 -18.57 -5.14
N GLY A 492 -20.15 -18.62 -5.17
CA GLY A 492 -20.97 -17.86 -4.23
C GLY A 492 -20.75 -18.36 -2.81
N CYS A 493 -20.77 -17.45 -1.83
CA CYS A 493 -20.71 -17.83 -0.42
C CYS A 493 -21.55 -16.90 0.46
N ARG A 494 -22.03 -17.44 1.58
CA ARG A 494 -22.64 -16.68 2.68
C ARG A 494 -21.91 -16.98 3.96
N LEU A 495 -21.45 -15.94 4.64
CA LEU A 495 -20.85 -16.02 5.96
C LEU A 495 -21.91 -15.67 7.00
N VAL A 496 -22.20 -16.62 7.90
CA VAL A 496 -23.18 -16.46 8.99
C VAL A 496 -22.46 -16.57 10.33
N GLU A 497 -22.65 -15.56 11.17
CA GLU A 497 -22.12 -15.52 12.54
C GLU A 497 -23.18 -16.08 13.51
N LEU A 498 -22.82 -17.12 14.29
CA LEU A 498 -23.74 -17.71 15.27
C LEU A 498 -24.11 -16.74 16.40
N ASP A 499 -23.33 -15.69 16.60
CA ASP A 499 -23.61 -14.61 17.55
C ASP A 499 -24.98 -13.95 17.27
N ASN A 500 -25.51 -14.03 16.04
CA ASN A 500 -26.86 -13.55 15.69
C ASN A 500 -28.01 -14.34 16.36
N TRP A 501 -27.72 -15.46 17.02
CA TRP A 501 -28.67 -16.23 17.85
C TRP A 501 -28.31 -16.21 19.34
N LEU A 502 -27.41 -15.32 19.74
CA LEU A 502 -27.04 -15.13 21.14
C LEU A 502 -28.15 -14.36 21.87
N LEU A 503 -28.54 -14.83 23.05
CA LEU A 503 -29.53 -14.17 23.91
C LEU A 503 -29.09 -12.74 24.24
N ASN A 504 -30.00 -11.78 24.41
CA ASN A 504 -29.64 -10.44 24.91
C ASN A 504 -28.94 -10.54 26.27
N HIS A 505 -28.02 -9.61 26.57
CA HIS A 505 -27.24 -9.64 27.82
C HIS A 505 -28.08 -9.84 29.08
N GLU A 506 -29.21 -9.13 29.16
CA GLU A 506 -30.15 -9.13 30.29
C GLU A 506 -30.79 -10.50 30.55
N LEU A 507 -30.85 -11.36 29.53
CA LEU A 507 -31.42 -12.70 29.62
C LEU A 507 -30.37 -13.76 30.01
N ARG A 508 -29.10 -13.37 30.17
CA ARG A 508 -28.00 -14.28 30.50
C ARG A 508 -27.73 -14.25 32.00
N THR A 509 -27.69 -15.42 32.63
CA THR A 509 -27.34 -15.55 34.05
C THR A 509 -25.92 -16.08 34.25
N ASP A 510 -25.38 -15.94 35.47
CA ASP A 510 -24.01 -16.37 35.78
C ASP A 510 -23.81 -17.89 35.72
N ASN A 511 -24.89 -18.65 35.88
CA ASN A 511 -24.85 -20.12 35.89
C ASN A 511 -24.97 -20.73 34.49
N MET A 512 -25.25 -19.93 33.44
CA MET A 512 -25.34 -20.43 32.07
C MET A 512 -23.97 -20.76 31.51
N THR A 513 -23.83 -21.97 30.99
CA THR A 513 -22.74 -22.38 30.10
C THR A 513 -22.74 -21.58 28.79
N VAL A 514 -21.64 -21.61 28.03
CA VAL A 514 -21.60 -20.96 26.72
C VAL A 514 -22.73 -21.42 25.79
N ARG A 515 -23.12 -22.70 25.82
CA ARG A 515 -24.18 -23.26 24.97
C ARG A 515 -25.54 -22.67 25.28
N GLU A 516 -25.88 -22.56 26.56
CA GLU A 516 -27.19 -22.07 27.03
C GLU A 516 -27.44 -20.59 26.73
N ARG A 517 -26.39 -19.85 26.36
CA ARG A 517 -26.49 -18.45 25.92
C ARG A 517 -27.00 -18.29 24.49
N TYR A 518 -27.11 -19.37 23.72
CA TYR A 518 -27.57 -19.35 22.34
C TYR A 518 -28.93 -20.02 22.20
N LEU A 519 -29.72 -19.56 21.25
CA LEU A 519 -30.94 -20.22 20.78
C LEU A 519 -30.58 -21.44 19.90
N THR A 520 -30.01 -22.48 20.49
CA THR A 520 -29.39 -23.61 19.77
C THR A 520 -30.33 -24.36 18.84
N ASN A 521 -31.56 -24.66 19.27
CA ASN A 521 -32.56 -25.32 18.41
C ASN A 521 -32.87 -24.45 17.18
N LYS A 522 -33.03 -23.14 17.38
CA LYS A 522 -33.28 -22.20 16.28
C LYS A 522 -32.09 -22.10 15.32
N ILE A 523 -30.84 -22.13 15.81
CA ILE A 523 -29.65 -22.20 14.96
C ILE A 523 -29.71 -23.43 14.06
N ILE A 524 -30.02 -24.60 14.64
CA ILE A 524 -30.09 -25.87 13.92
C ILE A 524 -31.17 -25.80 12.83
N ASP A 525 -32.37 -25.35 13.19
CA ASP A 525 -33.50 -25.22 12.27
C ASP A 525 -33.19 -24.25 11.12
N ASP A 526 -32.64 -23.07 11.44
CA ASP A 526 -32.34 -22.03 10.46
C ASP A 526 -31.20 -22.46 9.51
N VAL A 527 -30.15 -23.13 10.01
CA VAL A 527 -29.06 -23.66 9.16
C VAL A 527 -29.56 -24.80 8.27
N GLN A 528 -30.38 -25.72 8.80
CA GLN A 528 -30.98 -26.78 7.99
C GLN A 528 -31.90 -26.22 6.90
N ALA A 529 -32.68 -25.19 7.23
CA ALA A 529 -33.50 -24.46 6.27
C ALA A 529 -32.63 -23.90 5.13
N LEU A 530 -31.54 -23.20 5.45
CA LEU A 530 -30.60 -22.67 4.45
C LEU A 530 -30.03 -23.76 3.52
N VAL A 531 -29.52 -24.85 4.08
CA VAL A 531 -28.92 -25.95 3.30
C VAL A 531 -29.98 -26.68 2.46
N SER A 532 -31.25 -26.69 2.90
CA SER A 532 -32.38 -27.18 2.09
C SER A 532 -32.80 -26.21 0.97
N GLY A 533 -32.23 -25.00 0.92
CA GLY A 533 -32.53 -23.98 -0.09
C GLY A 533 -33.65 -23.00 0.30
N LYS A 534 -34.08 -23.01 1.56
CA LYS A 534 -35.03 -22.03 2.09
C LYS A 534 -34.29 -20.76 2.49
N GLU A 535 -35.00 -19.65 2.40
CA GLU A 535 -34.56 -18.38 2.94
C GLU A 535 -34.82 -18.31 4.47
N ILE A 536 -33.92 -17.67 5.21
CA ILE A 536 -34.10 -17.37 6.63
C ILE A 536 -33.97 -15.87 6.89
N SER A 537 -34.60 -15.40 7.96
CA SER A 537 -34.45 -14.03 8.45
C SER A 537 -34.17 -14.02 9.95
N PHE A 538 -33.17 -13.25 10.37
CA PHE A 538 -32.75 -13.14 11.77
C PHE A 538 -32.30 -11.72 12.12
N HIS A 539 -32.28 -11.42 13.40
CA HIS A 539 -31.78 -10.14 13.91
C HIS A 539 -30.26 -10.15 13.98
N LEU A 540 -29.62 -9.03 13.65
CA LEU A 540 -28.17 -8.91 13.79
C LEU A 540 -27.78 -8.66 15.24
N TYR A 541 -26.75 -9.35 15.72
CA TYR A 541 -26.18 -9.09 17.04
C TYR A 541 -25.17 -7.94 16.99
N ASP A 542 -25.25 -7.02 17.95
CA ASP A 542 -24.28 -5.95 18.16
C ASP A 542 -23.36 -6.31 19.34
N PRO A 543 -22.09 -6.65 19.08
CA PRO A 543 -21.14 -7.00 20.13
C PRO A 543 -20.87 -5.86 21.12
N LEU A 544 -21.03 -4.59 20.73
CA LEU A 544 -20.83 -3.44 21.60
C LEU A 544 -22.00 -3.30 22.57
N LYS A 545 -23.23 -3.28 22.05
CA LYS A 545 -24.46 -3.21 22.86
C LYS A 545 -24.80 -4.51 23.59
N ARG A 546 -24.15 -5.62 23.24
CA ARG A 546 -24.39 -6.97 23.81
C ARG A 546 -25.83 -7.45 23.62
N GLY A 547 -26.45 -7.14 22.48
CA GLY A 547 -27.83 -7.48 22.20
C GLY A 547 -28.15 -7.53 20.71
N LEU A 548 -29.30 -8.11 20.40
CA LEU A 548 -29.88 -8.12 19.06
C LEU A 548 -30.36 -6.72 18.70
N THR A 549 -30.09 -6.32 17.46
CA THR A 549 -30.55 -5.06 16.88
C THR A 549 -31.92 -5.23 16.23
N GLU A 550 -32.64 -4.12 16.01
CA GLU A 550 -33.89 -4.14 15.25
C GLU A 550 -33.68 -4.50 13.78
N ARG A 551 -32.44 -4.35 13.28
CA ARG A 551 -32.08 -4.68 11.90
C ARG A 551 -32.13 -6.19 11.70
N ARG A 552 -32.91 -6.59 10.69
CA ARG A 552 -32.95 -7.96 10.19
C ARG A 552 -32.03 -8.14 8.98
N GLU A 553 -31.45 -9.32 8.88
CA GLU A 553 -30.78 -9.80 7.70
C GLU A 553 -31.55 -11.01 7.16
N THR A 554 -31.66 -11.07 5.84
CA THR A 554 -32.31 -12.17 5.12
C THR A 554 -31.25 -12.87 4.28
N VAL A 555 -31.15 -14.19 4.43
CA VAL A 555 -30.11 -14.99 3.78
C VAL A 555 -30.74 -16.15 3.02
N ALA A 556 -30.29 -16.35 1.79
CA ALA A 556 -30.58 -17.51 0.96
C ALA A 556 -29.30 -18.01 0.28
N LEU A 557 -29.29 -19.29 -0.10
CA LEU A 557 -28.16 -19.97 -0.75
C LEU A 557 -28.56 -20.51 -2.12
N GLY A 558 -27.84 -20.08 -3.16
CA GLY A 558 -27.85 -20.72 -4.47
C GLY A 558 -27.42 -22.19 -4.41
N LEU A 559 -27.70 -22.97 -5.45
CA LEU A 559 -27.45 -24.42 -5.48
C LEU A 559 -25.99 -24.81 -5.16
N ASN A 560 -25.05 -24.00 -5.63
CA ASN A 560 -23.60 -24.22 -5.47
C ASN A 560 -22.95 -23.23 -4.49
N ASP A 561 -23.75 -22.45 -3.75
CA ASP A 561 -23.20 -21.49 -2.79
C ASP A 561 -22.68 -22.19 -1.55
N PHE A 562 -21.53 -21.76 -1.06
CA PHE A 562 -20.98 -22.22 0.22
C PHE A 562 -21.62 -21.49 1.40
N LEU A 563 -21.95 -22.22 2.46
CA LEU A 563 -22.29 -21.64 3.76
C LEU A 563 -21.08 -21.72 4.69
N ILE A 564 -20.58 -20.57 5.14
CA ILE A 564 -19.52 -20.49 6.14
C ILE A 564 -20.18 -20.10 7.47
N ILE A 565 -19.98 -20.90 8.51
CA ILE A 565 -20.50 -20.68 9.85
C ILE A 565 -19.34 -20.27 10.76
N ASP A 566 -19.35 -19.04 11.26
CA ASP A 566 -18.43 -18.55 12.29
C ASP A 566 -19.12 -18.55 13.66
N GLY A 567 -18.61 -19.32 14.63
CA GLY A 567 -19.16 -19.26 15.98
C GLY A 567 -18.43 -20.09 17.01
N VAL A 568 -18.44 -19.61 18.25
CA VAL A 568 -17.78 -20.26 19.39
C VAL A 568 -18.30 -21.69 19.61
N ILE A 569 -19.61 -21.88 19.46
CA ILE A 569 -20.28 -23.19 19.66
C ILE A 569 -20.46 -24.00 18.37
N GLY A 570 -19.90 -23.55 17.23
CA GLY A 570 -20.18 -24.17 15.93
C GLY A 570 -19.86 -25.67 15.88
N LEU A 571 -18.70 -26.06 16.43
CA LEU A 571 -18.28 -27.46 16.53
C LEU A 571 -18.85 -28.19 17.74
N ASP A 572 -19.61 -27.53 18.61
CA ASP A 572 -20.26 -28.15 19.76
C ASP A 572 -21.61 -28.78 19.37
N LEU A 573 -22.28 -28.24 18.35
CA LEU A 573 -23.58 -28.68 17.85
C LEU A 573 -23.46 -29.88 16.89
N LYS A 574 -23.85 -31.08 17.35
CA LYS A 574 -23.78 -32.31 16.55
C LYS A 574 -24.49 -32.21 15.18
N PRO A 575 -25.72 -31.69 15.08
CA PRO A 575 -26.40 -31.59 13.79
C PRO A 575 -25.66 -30.71 12.77
N LEU A 576 -24.96 -29.66 13.22
CA LEU A 576 -24.15 -28.83 12.34
C LEU A 576 -22.90 -29.58 11.86
N ARG A 577 -22.25 -30.35 12.75
CA ARG A 577 -21.07 -31.16 12.38
C ARG A 577 -21.38 -32.22 11.33
N GLU A 578 -22.56 -32.83 11.38
CA GLU A 578 -22.96 -33.90 10.47
C GLU A 578 -23.20 -33.40 9.04
N ILE A 579 -23.60 -32.14 8.86
CA ILE A 579 -23.79 -31.51 7.54
C ILE A 579 -22.54 -30.78 7.03
N ALA A 580 -21.54 -30.56 7.89
CA ALA A 580 -20.33 -29.82 7.54
C ALA A 580 -19.38 -30.66 6.67
N GLY A 581 -19.07 -30.15 5.48
CA GLY A 581 -18.03 -30.71 4.62
C GLY A 581 -16.61 -30.40 5.11
N LEU A 582 -16.45 -29.32 5.88
CA LEU A 582 -15.17 -28.93 6.48
C LEU A 582 -15.39 -28.32 7.88
N LYS A 583 -14.65 -28.82 8.87
CA LYS A 583 -14.69 -28.38 10.27
C LYS A 583 -13.32 -27.84 10.67
N ILE A 584 -13.26 -26.55 10.98
CA ILE A 584 -12.02 -25.85 11.33
C ILE A 584 -12.08 -25.39 12.79
N TYR A 585 -11.03 -25.71 13.55
CA TYR A 585 -10.81 -25.15 14.89
C TYR A 585 -9.66 -24.16 14.86
N VAL A 586 -9.93 -22.91 15.27
CA VAL A 586 -8.93 -21.85 15.36
C VAL A 586 -8.35 -21.83 16.77
N GLU A 587 -7.08 -22.19 16.85
CA GLU A 587 -6.28 -22.17 18.06
C GLU A 587 -5.46 -20.88 18.13
N VAL A 588 -5.17 -20.42 19.34
CA VAL A 588 -4.37 -19.22 19.56
C VAL A 588 -3.57 -19.42 20.83
N ASP A 589 -2.37 -18.84 20.87
CA ASP A 589 -1.61 -18.73 22.10
C ASP A 589 -2.43 -18.00 23.17
N GLU A 590 -2.50 -18.58 24.37
CA GLU A 590 -3.37 -18.08 25.43
C GLU A 590 -2.97 -16.69 25.92
N SER A 591 -1.68 -16.34 25.89
CA SER A 591 -1.22 -15.00 26.26
C SER A 591 -1.73 -13.96 25.25
N LYS A 592 -1.63 -14.25 23.95
CA LYS A 592 -2.18 -13.41 22.88
C LYS A 592 -3.70 -13.30 22.97
N ARG A 593 -4.39 -14.41 23.24
CA ARG A 593 -5.86 -14.42 23.40
C ARG A 593 -6.30 -13.54 24.56
N ARG A 594 -5.63 -13.66 25.70
CA ARG A 594 -5.91 -12.87 26.92
C ARG A 594 -5.72 -11.39 26.66
N GLU A 595 -4.66 -11.02 25.93
CA GLU A 595 -4.43 -9.64 25.54
C GLU A 595 -5.54 -9.11 24.62
N ARG A 596 -5.89 -9.85 23.55
CA ARG A 596 -7.00 -9.49 22.64
C ARG A 596 -8.33 -9.36 23.39
N PHE A 597 -8.56 -10.20 24.40
CA PHE A 597 -9.73 -10.13 25.27
C PHE A 597 -9.72 -8.84 26.10
N LYS A 598 -8.60 -8.55 26.79
CA LYS A 598 -8.44 -7.34 27.60
C LYS A 598 -8.67 -6.07 26.77
N ARG A 599 -7.99 -5.94 25.63
CA ARG A 599 -8.12 -4.78 24.73
C ARG A 599 -9.56 -4.59 24.25
N PHE A 600 -10.24 -5.67 23.86
CA PHE A 600 -11.63 -5.61 23.42
C PHE A 600 -12.60 -5.13 24.49
N TYR A 601 -12.49 -5.62 25.72
CA TYR A 601 -13.40 -5.21 26.78
C TYR A 601 -13.03 -3.85 27.38
N PHE A 602 -11.75 -3.46 27.37
CA PHE A 602 -11.34 -2.10 27.70
C PHE A 602 -11.93 -1.10 26.71
N PHE A 603 -11.88 -1.41 25.41
CA PHE A 603 -12.55 -0.62 24.37
C PHE A 603 -14.07 -0.49 24.57
N LYS A 604 -14.69 -1.46 25.25
CA LYS A 604 -16.11 -1.43 25.62
C LYS A 604 -16.40 -0.66 26.92
N GLY A 605 -15.38 -0.11 27.56
CA GLY A 605 -15.51 0.69 28.78
C GLY A 605 -15.49 -0.11 30.08
N LEU A 606 -15.11 -1.39 30.07
CA LEU A 606 -14.92 -2.16 31.30
C LEU A 606 -13.60 -1.79 31.98
N THR A 607 -13.61 -1.78 33.31
CA THR A 607 -12.43 -1.64 34.16
C THR A 607 -11.56 -2.90 34.13
N GLU A 608 -10.30 -2.78 34.55
CA GLU A 608 -9.38 -3.91 34.58
C GLU A 608 -9.85 -5.06 35.48
N SER A 609 -10.45 -4.75 36.64
CA SER A 609 -11.03 -5.76 37.54
C SER A 609 -12.20 -6.50 36.91
N GLU A 610 -13.15 -5.79 36.30
CA GLU A 610 -14.30 -6.41 35.61
C GLU A 610 -13.85 -7.32 34.46
N ILE A 611 -12.78 -6.93 33.76
CA ILE A 611 -12.22 -7.74 32.67
C ILE A 611 -11.62 -9.04 33.22
N ILE A 612 -10.89 -8.97 34.33
CA ILE A 612 -10.28 -10.14 34.98
C ILE A 612 -11.38 -11.11 35.44
N GLU A 613 -12.38 -10.61 36.17
CA GLU A 613 -13.52 -11.41 36.62
C GLU A 613 -14.28 -12.05 35.45
N LEU A 614 -14.54 -11.28 34.39
CA LEU A 614 -15.19 -11.80 33.20
C LEU A 614 -14.35 -12.87 32.51
N TYR A 615 -13.02 -12.71 32.47
CA TYR A 615 -12.11 -13.69 31.88
C TYR A 615 -12.12 -15.01 32.67
N GLU A 616 -11.98 -14.93 33.99
CA GLU A 616 -12.01 -16.11 34.88
C GLU A 616 -13.33 -16.87 34.76
N LYS A 617 -14.44 -16.13 34.62
CA LYS A 617 -15.75 -16.72 34.36
C LYS A 617 -15.77 -17.49 33.03
N ARG A 618 -15.22 -16.92 31.95
CA ARG A 618 -15.11 -17.61 30.65
C ARG A 618 -14.24 -18.86 30.71
N GLU A 619 -13.16 -18.85 31.51
CA GLU A 619 -12.33 -20.03 31.72
C GLU A 619 -13.09 -21.18 32.41
N LYS A 620 -14.17 -20.88 33.14
CA LYS A 620 -15.03 -21.89 33.76
C LYS A 620 -16.18 -22.33 32.84
N ASP A 621 -16.88 -21.39 32.23
CA ASP A 621 -18.18 -21.64 31.56
C ASP A 621 -18.13 -21.82 30.03
N GLU A 622 -17.03 -21.44 29.39
CA GLU A 622 -16.86 -21.45 27.94
C GLU A 622 -15.66 -22.29 27.52
N SER A 623 -14.49 -22.02 28.10
CA SER A 623 -13.22 -22.57 27.63
C SER A 623 -13.15 -24.11 27.62
N PRO A 624 -13.58 -24.83 28.67
CA PRO A 624 -13.50 -26.29 28.68
C PRO A 624 -14.38 -26.93 27.60
N ILE A 625 -15.59 -26.39 27.42
CA ILE A 625 -16.57 -26.88 26.43
C ILE A 625 -16.02 -26.67 25.03
N VAL A 626 -15.58 -25.45 24.72
CA VAL A 626 -15.11 -25.09 23.38
C VAL A 626 -13.79 -25.81 23.06
N ARG A 627 -12.82 -25.87 23.98
CA ARG A 627 -11.56 -26.61 23.76
C ARG A 627 -11.82 -28.09 23.50
N ALA A 628 -12.81 -28.70 24.17
CA ALA A 628 -13.17 -30.09 23.93
C ALA A 628 -13.73 -30.36 22.52
N THR A 629 -14.22 -29.32 21.82
CA THR A 629 -14.70 -29.45 20.43
C THR A 629 -13.57 -29.59 19.41
N LYS A 630 -12.32 -29.27 19.78
CA LYS A 630 -11.13 -29.40 18.92
C LYS A 630 -10.98 -30.81 18.32
N LYS A 631 -11.38 -31.84 19.06
CA LYS A 631 -11.35 -33.25 18.61
C LYS A 631 -12.24 -33.55 17.40
N TRP A 632 -13.18 -32.66 17.08
CA TRP A 632 -14.09 -32.79 15.95
C TRP A 632 -13.63 -32.01 14.71
N ALA A 633 -12.51 -31.30 14.78
CA ALA A 633 -12.00 -30.51 13.66
C ALA A 633 -11.27 -31.40 12.64
N ASP A 634 -11.49 -31.14 11.36
CA ASP A 634 -10.73 -31.72 10.26
C ASP A 634 -9.40 -30.96 10.07
N LEU A 635 -9.39 -29.66 10.42
CA LEU A 635 -8.23 -28.78 10.38
C LEU A 635 -8.13 -27.94 11.65
N ILE A 636 -6.94 -27.89 12.24
CA ILE A 636 -6.59 -26.94 13.30
C ILE A 636 -5.65 -25.89 12.71
N ILE A 637 -6.01 -24.61 12.86
CA ILE A 637 -5.22 -23.49 12.34
C ILE A 637 -4.93 -22.50 13.46
N GLN A 638 -3.74 -21.91 13.44
CA GLN A 638 -3.42 -20.79 14.35
C GLN A 638 -4.21 -19.55 13.92
N GLY A 639 -4.73 -18.77 14.87
CA GLY A 639 -5.53 -17.58 14.63
C GLY A 639 -4.76 -16.27 14.71
#